data_AF-Q5B1I5-F1
#
_entry.id   AF-Q5B1I5-F1
#
_cell.length_a   1.000
_cell.length_b   1.000
_cell.length_c   1.000
_cell.angle_alpha   90.00
_cell.angle_beta   90.00
_cell.angle_gamma   90.00
#
_symmetry.space_group_name_H-M   'P 1'
#
loop_
_entity.id
_entity.type
_entity.pdbx_description
1 polymer ?
#
loop_
_entity_poly.entity_id
_entity_poly.type
_entity_poly.pdbx_seq_one_letter_code
_entity_poly.pdbx_strand_id
1 'polypeptide(L)'
;MNGFDFRSSQSSYGDPRHFSDASYGVPQPPPTKVLLDGYRDALGPANAEKSLYNSANPTSHPRRSIPPSANDPVAMYLLTETAMGDSVNYEILSVEEVEGLKKELRVLSNRMNAAKRKLALELKLRDAAMSLSRLHHKEEHDVDGSGRNEPNTDKTNEELVHINRKCEELSMDIWYSERKVQEIQKRLLEHTAGVLQLTHKGLKKNSKNGMPHTPESLSSSNTVDDFDDRSLYKASDPLDGPETYETRAPPPDNLAHDNSMQETERKLESMSSRLRDMLLQLDPDSEFSQIPQPSTSGDSFEPSAMIDAHLRYIENGISALGSLPKADMASQSLDPVSEQQLVEMRTQLLSIMENPGLPRAQTLPTAPDPTDSDLAKHLTFLSVGINGLESRVEKLLEQKSILTTQIQQQRELNSKSDAERDAKIADLIEQLAHLRKELELAEREGQQSKEDHDLTLKELEDVRRELLESRETHSSRDLGNSKNEAQQHAEAEIARLQSVIQEIQQEKDEHCEAHRRAEAEIDRLQAVIHQIQQEKDEHREAHERAEAETTRLQTIVEEVQQEKDEQHEAHGRAVAEVTRLQDIIQKIEQEKIERHEADERAEAEIVRLRDTIREIQQEKEEHHEARVRLEGEVARLQGVIGQLQESAESRESAEQQVAQLEETIHQIRHDADIRIKEATDSRAQADAKIAQLEGAMNEVRESLESQLKEATEARNNAEENSTRLQKELTELERDVVRAQTELTMVKAELDGAYGTRAQRAAEAAADPALFHELDELKARNFEMAEELAALKAGKPGSGDVHNRVETLERELRETVDDYEAMTKASIEFEKERERFESMIDSLRDRCEQLETQLNEERISWMGANNSASSMGRDGPYETTSTMVLKNEFKKMMRDTRAENMKILKAEQEERRKLEAILRNLKREQANLSGKSNISRTVTAS
;
A
#
# COMPACT_ATOMS: atom_id res chain seq x y z
N MET A 1 4.11 6.46 -78.87
CA MET A 1 5.24 7.36 -78.55
C MET A 1 4.80 8.31 -77.46
N ASN A 2 5.70 8.58 -76.51
CA ASN A 2 5.88 9.74 -75.60
C ASN A 2 4.63 10.56 -75.18
N GLY A 3 4.43 10.88 -73.89
CA GLY A 3 5.30 10.65 -72.73
C GLY A 3 4.65 11.01 -71.39
N PHE A 4 5.46 11.04 -70.33
CA PHE A 4 5.11 11.31 -68.92
C PHE A 4 4.65 12.79 -68.72
N ASP A 5 3.99 13.23 -67.62
CA ASP A 5 4.39 12.97 -66.23
C ASP A 5 3.35 13.28 -65.09
N PHE A 6 3.71 12.83 -63.87
CA PHE A 6 3.26 13.18 -62.50
C PHE A 6 1.78 13.27 -62.03
N ARG A 7 1.39 12.23 -61.27
CA ARG A 7 0.78 12.21 -59.90
C ARG A 7 -0.27 13.26 -59.45
N SER A 8 -1.45 12.76 -59.06
CA SER A 8 -1.99 12.93 -57.69
C SER A 8 -2.96 11.79 -57.34
N SER A 9 -3.25 11.56 -56.04
CA SER A 9 -3.90 10.34 -55.54
C SER A 9 -5.42 10.47 -55.36
N GLN A 10 -6.18 9.42 -55.70
CA GLN A 10 -7.57 9.26 -55.24
C GLN A 10 -7.61 8.50 -53.91
N SER A 11 -8.38 9.03 -52.95
CA SER A 11 -8.81 8.27 -51.76
C SER A 11 -10.06 7.46 -52.12
N SER A 12 -10.12 6.20 -51.70
CA SER A 12 -11.21 5.27 -52.01
C SER A 12 -11.56 4.45 -50.77
N TYR A 13 -12.24 5.08 -49.81
CA TYR A 13 -12.91 4.36 -48.73
C TYR A 13 -14.20 3.72 -49.26
N GLY A 14 -14.38 2.42 -48.99
CA GLY A 14 -15.48 1.61 -49.52
C GLY A 14 -16.82 1.80 -48.80
N ASP A 15 -17.91 1.47 -49.51
CA ASP A 15 -19.30 1.54 -49.03
C ASP A 15 -19.59 0.45 -47.96
N PRO A 16 -20.11 0.80 -46.76
CA PRO A 16 -20.40 -0.16 -45.67
C PRO A 16 -21.61 -1.08 -45.92
N ARG A 17 -21.96 -1.37 -47.18
CA ARG A 17 -23.11 -2.19 -47.59
C ARG A 17 -22.77 -3.61 -48.04
N HIS A 18 -21.51 -4.04 -47.85
CA HIS A 18 -21.04 -5.38 -48.19
C HIS A 18 -20.58 -6.23 -46.99
N PHE A 19 -21.22 -6.05 -45.83
CA PHE A 19 -21.30 -7.13 -44.84
C PHE A 19 -22.28 -8.20 -45.32
N SER A 20 -21.85 -8.95 -46.34
CA SER A 20 -22.54 -10.15 -46.80
C SER A 20 -22.48 -11.23 -45.72
N ASP A 21 -23.58 -11.97 -45.57
CA ASP A 21 -23.72 -13.11 -44.66
C ASP A 21 -22.85 -14.29 -45.13
N ALA A 22 -21.55 -14.16 -44.89
CA ALA A 22 -20.52 -15.11 -45.30
C ALA A 22 -20.57 -16.32 -44.35
N SER A 23 -21.45 -17.27 -44.67
CA SER A 23 -21.51 -18.57 -44.00
C SER A 23 -20.17 -19.31 -44.14
N TYR A 24 -19.29 -19.13 -43.15
CA TYR A 24 -18.05 -19.88 -43.00
C TYR A 24 -18.39 -21.33 -42.64
N GLY A 25 -18.70 -22.12 -43.66
CA GLY A 25 -18.85 -23.58 -43.54
C GLY A 25 -17.65 -24.18 -42.81
N VAL A 26 -17.91 -25.12 -41.90
CA VAL A 26 -16.94 -25.65 -40.93
C VAL A 26 -15.59 -25.94 -41.62
N PRO A 27 -14.51 -25.18 -41.31
CA PRO A 27 -13.22 -25.38 -41.94
C PRO A 27 -12.76 -26.82 -41.75
N GLN A 28 -12.42 -27.48 -42.85
CA GLN A 28 -12.05 -28.89 -42.84
C GLN A 28 -10.78 -29.12 -41.99
N PRO A 29 -10.67 -30.26 -41.30
CA PRO A 29 -9.43 -30.61 -40.61
C PRO A 29 -8.28 -30.70 -41.63
N PRO A 30 -7.10 -30.14 -41.33
CA PRO A 30 -5.93 -30.37 -42.16
C PRO A 30 -5.51 -31.86 -42.10
N PRO A 31 -4.73 -32.36 -43.07
CA PRO A 31 -4.39 -33.78 -43.14
C PRO A 31 -3.75 -34.30 -41.84
N THR A 32 -4.16 -35.49 -41.38
CA THR A 32 -3.71 -36.11 -40.12
C THR A 32 -2.18 -36.13 -39.96
N LYS A 33 -1.46 -36.39 -41.06
CA LYS A 33 0.01 -36.36 -41.10
C LYS A 33 0.61 -34.99 -40.75
N VAL A 34 -0.03 -33.89 -41.17
CA VAL A 34 0.41 -32.51 -40.87
C VAL A 34 0.09 -32.14 -39.42
N LEU A 35 -1.05 -32.60 -38.88
CA LEU A 35 -1.36 -32.47 -37.45
C LEU A 35 -0.34 -33.24 -36.59
N LEU A 36 0.00 -34.46 -36.99
CA LEU A 36 0.98 -35.28 -36.28
C LEU A 36 2.38 -34.69 -36.27
N ASP A 37 2.84 -34.08 -37.37
CA ASP A 37 4.12 -33.36 -37.40
C ASP A 37 4.09 -32.12 -36.52
N GLY A 38 3.05 -31.29 -36.63
CA GLY A 38 2.89 -30.08 -35.81
C GLY A 38 2.83 -30.38 -34.30
N TYR A 39 2.11 -31.43 -33.90
CA TYR A 39 2.10 -31.87 -32.50
C TYR A 39 3.38 -32.63 -32.09
N ARG A 40 4.09 -33.31 -33.01
CA ARG A 40 5.42 -33.88 -32.74
C ARG A 40 6.43 -32.79 -32.42
N ASP A 41 6.48 -31.74 -33.22
CA ASP A 41 7.39 -30.61 -32.99
C ASP A 41 7.05 -29.85 -31.70
N ALA A 42 5.76 -29.67 -31.40
CA ALA A 42 5.30 -29.01 -30.16
C ALA A 42 5.49 -29.84 -28.88
N LEU A 43 5.60 -31.18 -28.98
CA LEU A 43 5.75 -32.09 -27.84
C LEU A 43 7.17 -32.69 -27.74
N GLY A 44 8.08 -32.35 -28.66
CA GLY A 44 9.46 -32.85 -28.69
C GLY A 44 10.35 -32.21 -27.60
N PRO A 45 11.23 -32.97 -26.93
CA PRO A 45 12.04 -32.45 -25.83
C PRO A 45 12.96 -31.29 -26.25
N ALA A 46 13.51 -31.33 -27.47
CA ALA A 46 14.36 -30.26 -28.02
C ALA A 46 13.65 -28.92 -28.26
N ASN A 47 12.33 -28.87 -28.10
CA ASN A 47 11.50 -27.66 -28.13
C ASN A 47 10.85 -27.32 -26.78
N ALA A 48 10.94 -28.17 -25.76
CA ALA A 48 10.49 -27.83 -24.40
C ALA A 48 11.25 -26.59 -23.87
N GLU A 49 12.57 -26.54 -24.09
CA GLU A 49 13.43 -25.39 -23.79
C GLU A 49 13.21 -24.17 -24.71
N LYS A 50 12.42 -24.30 -25.80
CA LYS A 50 12.24 -23.25 -26.82
C LYS A 50 10.81 -22.73 -26.93
N SER A 51 9.85 -23.34 -26.21
CA SER A 51 8.44 -22.94 -26.21
C SER A 51 8.14 -21.77 -25.25
N LEU A 52 9.15 -21.30 -24.51
CA LEU A 52 9.12 -20.05 -23.76
C LEU A 52 10.29 -19.16 -24.24
N TYR A 53 9.97 -18.12 -25.02
CA TYR A 53 10.92 -17.11 -25.54
C TYR A 53 12.08 -17.59 -26.43
N ASN A 54 11.78 -18.17 -27.60
CA ASN A 54 12.78 -18.33 -28.67
C ASN A 54 12.57 -17.30 -29.80
N SER A 55 13.36 -16.22 -29.81
CA SER A 55 13.15 -15.02 -30.65
C SER A 55 13.60 -15.14 -32.12
N ALA A 56 13.87 -16.37 -32.62
CA ALA A 56 14.64 -16.59 -33.85
C ALA A 56 13.86 -17.12 -35.08
N ASN A 57 12.58 -17.53 -34.94
CA ASN A 57 11.79 -18.12 -36.04
C ASN A 57 10.70 -17.16 -36.57
N PRO A 58 10.78 -16.68 -37.83
CA PRO A 58 9.92 -15.58 -38.33
C PRO A 58 8.57 -16.02 -38.93
N THR A 59 8.16 -17.28 -38.81
CA THR A 59 7.09 -17.89 -39.63
C THR A 59 5.90 -18.51 -38.87
N SER A 60 5.96 -18.66 -37.55
CA SER A 60 4.90 -19.33 -36.75
C SER A 60 4.19 -18.43 -35.73
N HIS A 61 4.35 -17.11 -35.86
CA HIS A 61 3.53 -16.13 -35.16
C HIS A 61 2.77 -15.27 -36.19
N PRO A 62 1.51 -14.88 -35.92
CA PRO A 62 1.01 -13.66 -36.56
C PRO A 62 2.00 -12.56 -36.20
N ARG A 63 2.56 -11.88 -37.21
CA ARG A 63 3.49 -10.76 -36.97
C ARG A 63 2.82 -9.84 -35.95
N ARG A 64 3.51 -9.51 -34.86
CA ARG A 64 3.18 -8.29 -34.12
C ARG A 64 3.34 -7.17 -35.14
N SER A 65 2.21 -6.68 -35.68
CA SER A 65 2.19 -5.39 -36.34
C SER A 65 2.82 -4.43 -35.35
N ILE A 66 3.89 -3.74 -35.78
CA ILE A 66 4.64 -2.81 -34.94
C ILE A 66 3.59 -1.97 -34.20
N PRO A 67 3.52 -2.02 -32.86
CA PRO A 67 2.48 -1.30 -32.15
C PRO A 67 2.62 0.16 -32.56
N PRO A 68 1.57 0.78 -33.14
CA PRO A 68 1.67 2.18 -33.49
C PRO A 68 2.01 2.94 -32.22
N SER A 69 3.00 3.82 -32.32
CA SER A 69 3.66 4.48 -31.20
C SER A 69 2.69 4.77 -30.07
N ALA A 70 2.89 4.16 -28.89
CA ALA A 70 2.05 4.42 -27.71
C ALA A 70 2.07 5.91 -27.31
N ASN A 71 3.07 6.65 -27.81
CA ASN A 71 3.27 8.08 -27.62
C ASN A 71 2.44 8.93 -28.61
N ASP A 72 1.68 8.33 -29.55
CA ASP A 72 0.72 9.03 -30.41
C ASP A 72 -0.72 8.87 -29.87
N PRO A 73 -1.26 9.89 -29.18
CA PRO A 73 -2.62 9.83 -28.65
C PRO A 73 -3.70 9.82 -29.73
N VAL A 74 -3.40 10.28 -30.96
CA VAL A 74 -4.35 10.28 -32.09
C VAL A 74 -4.48 8.88 -32.66
N ALA A 75 -3.37 8.17 -32.86
CA ALA A 75 -3.38 6.76 -33.26
C ALA A 75 -4.09 5.89 -32.21
N MET A 76 -3.83 6.12 -30.92
CA MET A 76 -4.51 5.40 -29.83
C MET A 76 -6.01 5.71 -29.77
N TYR A 77 -6.43 6.96 -29.98
CA TYR A 77 -7.85 7.31 -30.06
C TYR A 77 -8.54 6.63 -31.25
N LEU A 78 -7.93 6.66 -32.44
CA LEU A 78 -8.45 6.02 -33.64
C LEU A 78 -8.57 4.49 -33.48
N LEU A 79 -7.59 3.83 -32.86
CA LEU A 79 -7.67 2.40 -32.53
C LEU A 79 -8.80 2.11 -31.53
N THR A 80 -8.98 2.96 -30.52
CA THR A 80 -10.06 2.82 -29.54
C THR A 80 -11.43 2.98 -30.21
N GLU A 81 -11.61 4.01 -31.05
CA GLU A 81 -12.85 4.22 -31.81
C GLU A 81 -13.12 3.08 -32.81
N THR A 82 -12.09 2.55 -33.46
CA THR A 82 -12.21 1.39 -34.36
C THR A 82 -12.62 0.13 -33.60
N ALA A 83 -11.93 -0.21 -32.49
CA ALA A 83 -12.29 -1.35 -31.65
C ALA A 83 -13.69 -1.21 -31.02
N MET A 84 -14.10 0.02 -30.69
CA MET A 84 -15.48 0.34 -30.31
C MET A 84 -16.49 0.19 -31.45
N GLY A 85 -16.09 0.37 -32.70
CA GLY A 85 -16.93 0.15 -33.89
C GLY A 85 -17.10 -1.34 -34.18
N ASP A 86 -16.00 -2.09 -34.19
CA ASP A 86 -15.99 -3.53 -34.44
C ASP A 86 -16.81 -4.31 -33.39
N SER A 87 -16.77 -3.88 -32.13
CA SER A 87 -17.48 -4.52 -31.02
C SER A 87 -18.98 -4.23 -30.93
N VAL A 88 -19.55 -3.34 -31.76
CA VAL A 88 -21.00 -2.99 -31.74
C VAL A 88 -21.90 -4.22 -31.88
N ASN A 89 -21.46 -5.23 -32.63
CA ASN A 89 -22.29 -6.38 -33.00
C ASN A 89 -21.91 -7.67 -32.26
N TYR A 90 -21.11 -7.59 -31.18
CA TYR A 90 -20.74 -8.76 -30.39
C TYR A 90 -21.86 -9.19 -29.42
N GLU A 91 -22.04 -10.51 -29.30
CA GLU A 91 -23.09 -11.12 -28.48
C GLU A 91 -22.78 -10.97 -26.98
N ILE A 92 -23.67 -10.29 -26.25
CA ILE A 92 -23.57 -10.14 -24.80
C ILE A 92 -24.40 -11.25 -24.15
N LEU A 93 -23.71 -12.36 -23.89
CA LEU A 93 -24.19 -13.53 -23.16
C LEU A 93 -24.63 -13.20 -21.73
N SER A 94 -25.57 -13.98 -21.19
CA SER A 94 -25.97 -13.89 -19.78
C SER A 94 -24.90 -14.43 -18.82
N VAL A 95 -25.01 -14.10 -17.53
CA VAL A 95 -24.07 -14.58 -16.49
C VAL A 95 -24.04 -16.11 -16.42
N GLU A 96 -25.21 -16.77 -16.51
CA GLU A 96 -25.33 -18.23 -16.51
C GLU A 96 -24.64 -18.88 -17.73
N GLU A 97 -24.78 -18.28 -18.92
CA GLU A 97 -24.11 -18.75 -20.14
C GLU A 97 -22.60 -18.50 -20.07
N VAL A 98 -22.15 -17.37 -19.52
CA VAL A 98 -20.73 -17.07 -19.30
C VAL A 98 -20.10 -18.05 -18.32
N GLU A 99 -20.80 -18.43 -17.25
CA GLU A 99 -20.32 -19.46 -16.31
C GLU A 99 -20.37 -20.87 -16.92
N GLY A 100 -21.40 -21.19 -17.71
CA GLY A 100 -21.51 -22.41 -18.49
C GLY A 100 -20.34 -22.58 -19.46
N LEU A 101 -20.04 -21.57 -20.26
CA LEU A 101 -18.89 -21.53 -21.17
C LEU A 101 -17.56 -21.61 -20.44
N LYS A 102 -17.39 -20.90 -19.31
CA LYS A 102 -16.17 -21.02 -18.47
C LYS A 102 -16.01 -22.44 -17.92
N LYS A 103 -17.10 -23.13 -17.57
CA LYS A 103 -17.11 -24.52 -17.11
C LYS A 103 -16.77 -25.50 -18.23
N GLU A 104 -17.36 -25.33 -19.42
CA GLU A 104 -17.03 -26.12 -20.61
C GLU A 104 -15.57 -25.92 -21.02
N LEU A 105 -15.07 -24.68 -21.02
CA LEU A 105 -13.66 -24.34 -21.31
C LEU A 105 -12.68 -25.08 -20.38
N ARG A 106 -12.96 -25.14 -19.06
CA ARG A 106 -12.16 -25.91 -18.10
C ARG A 106 -12.18 -27.41 -18.43
N VAL A 107 -13.35 -27.98 -18.71
CA VAL A 107 -13.50 -29.41 -19.02
C VAL A 107 -12.80 -29.77 -20.34
N LEU A 108 -12.98 -28.98 -21.39
CA LEU A 108 -12.34 -29.19 -22.69
C LEU A 108 -10.83 -28.96 -22.64
N SER A 109 -10.34 -27.97 -21.89
CA SER A 109 -8.91 -27.76 -21.67
C SER A 109 -8.27 -28.95 -20.95
N ASN A 110 -8.89 -29.43 -19.87
CA ASN A 110 -8.43 -30.62 -19.15
C ASN A 110 -8.43 -31.88 -20.05
N ARG A 111 -9.47 -32.05 -20.87
CA ARG A 111 -9.57 -33.14 -21.85
C ARG A 111 -8.50 -33.04 -22.95
N MET A 112 -8.28 -31.84 -23.48
CA MET A 112 -7.24 -31.55 -24.48
C MET A 112 -5.84 -31.83 -23.92
N ASN A 113 -5.55 -31.42 -22.67
CA ASN A 113 -4.26 -31.65 -22.03
C ASN A 113 -4.06 -33.11 -21.63
N ALA A 114 -5.13 -33.87 -21.36
CA ALA A 114 -5.06 -35.33 -21.25
C ALA A 114 -4.81 -35.99 -22.62
N ALA A 115 -5.45 -35.52 -23.70
CA ALA A 115 -5.23 -36.04 -25.05
C ALA A 115 -3.82 -35.74 -25.57
N LYS A 116 -3.29 -34.53 -25.37
CA LYS A 116 -1.90 -34.15 -25.70
C LYS A 116 -0.88 -35.01 -24.96
N ARG A 117 -1.10 -35.30 -23.66
CA ARG A 117 -0.26 -36.25 -22.90
C ARG A 117 -0.35 -37.69 -23.44
N LYS A 118 -1.55 -38.16 -23.81
CA LYS A 118 -1.70 -39.48 -24.46
C LYS A 118 -0.95 -39.52 -25.80
N LEU A 119 -1.13 -38.53 -26.67
CA LEU A 119 -0.41 -38.46 -27.95
C LEU A 119 1.11 -38.44 -27.75
N ALA A 120 1.63 -37.73 -26.75
CA ALA A 120 3.07 -37.76 -26.43
C ALA A 120 3.59 -39.16 -26.04
N LEU A 121 2.76 -40.00 -25.39
CA LEU A 121 3.10 -41.39 -25.08
C LEU A 121 2.99 -42.29 -26.33
N GLU A 122 1.90 -42.19 -27.10
CA GLU A 122 1.73 -43.00 -28.32
C GLU A 122 2.79 -42.64 -29.39
N LEU A 123 3.22 -41.38 -29.49
CA LEU A 123 4.33 -40.96 -30.36
C LEU A 123 5.66 -41.61 -29.94
N LYS A 124 5.95 -41.70 -28.64
CA LYS A 124 7.14 -42.39 -28.12
C LYS A 124 7.06 -43.90 -28.37
N LEU A 125 5.89 -44.52 -28.16
CA LEU A 125 5.66 -45.92 -28.51
C LEU A 125 5.84 -46.16 -30.01
N ARG A 126 5.40 -45.22 -30.86
CA ARG A 126 5.63 -45.27 -32.31
C ARG A 126 7.11 -45.19 -32.66
N ASP A 127 7.87 -44.25 -32.08
CA ASP A 127 9.31 -44.13 -32.36
C ASP A 127 10.10 -45.34 -31.85
N ALA A 128 9.69 -45.95 -30.74
CA ALA A 128 10.23 -47.22 -30.25
C ALA A 128 9.90 -48.39 -31.20
N ALA A 129 8.62 -48.57 -31.57
CA ALA A 129 8.20 -49.62 -32.50
C ALA A 129 8.81 -49.47 -33.90
N MET A 130 8.99 -48.23 -34.39
CA MET A 130 9.72 -47.97 -35.64
C MET A 130 11.21 -48.30 -35.51
N SER A 131 11.79 -48.18 -34.32
CA SER A 131 13.18 -48.58 -34.06
C SER A 131 13.32 -50.10 -34.00
N LEU A 132 12.32 -50.83 -33.45
CA LEU A 132 12.26 -52.30 -33.47
C LEU A 132 12.04 -52.85 -34.90
N SER A 133 11.09 -52.29 -35.66
CA SER A 133 10.87 -52.65 -37.07
C SER A 133 12.12 -52.40 -37.92
N ARG A 134 12.83 -51.27 -37.71
CA ARG A 134 14.13 -50.99 -38.35
C ARG A 134 15.27 -51.93 -37.90
N LEU A 135 15.19 -52.51 -36.69
CA LEU A 135 16.16 -53.48 -36.22
C LEU A 135 15.95 -54.82 -36.94
N HIS A 136 14.72 -55.36 -36.89
CA HIS A 136 14.35 -56.58 -37.57
C HIS A 136 14.63 -56.51 -39.09
N HIS A 137 14.19 -55.43 -39.75
CA HIS A 137 14.41 -55.25 -41.19
C HIS A 137 15.89 -54.95 -41.57
N LYS A 138 16.77 -54.74 -40.59
CA LYS A 138 18.22 -54.64 -40.81
C LYS A 138 18.91 -56.00 -40.65
N GLU A 139 18.42 -56.86 -39.77
CA GLU A 139 18.93 -58.24 -39.60
C GLU A 139 18.70 -59.11 -40.84
N GLU A 140 17.67 -58.81 -41.63
CA GLU A 140 17.35 -59.51 -42.89
C GLU A 140 18.36 -59.28 -44.03
N HIS A 141 19.17 -58.22 -43.96
CA HIS A 141 19.91 -57.74 -45.14
C HIS A 141 21.34 -58.31 -45.30
N ASP A 142 21.88 -59.01 -44.29
CA ASP A 142 23.25 -59.54 -44.26
C ASP A 142 23.34 -61.07 -44.48
N VAL A 143 22.25 -61.76 -44.83
CA VAL A 143 22.22 -63.23 -45.01
C VAL A 143 21.63 -63.65 -46.36
N ASP A 144 22.50 -64.01 -47.31
CA ASP A 144 22.12 -64.76 -48.53
C ASP A 144 21.82 -66.22 -48.15
N GLY A 145 20.60 -66.47 -47.63
CA GLY A 145 20.22 -67.73 -46.99
C GLY A 145 18.75 -68.09 -47.19
N SER A 146 18.50 -69.15 -47.97
CA SER A 146 17.16 -69.59 -48.37
C SER A 146 16.31 -70.18 -47.22
N GLY A 147 15.52 -69.33 -46.56
CA GLY A 147 14.07 -69.55 -46.41
C GLY A 147 13.50 -70.03 -45.06
N ARG A 148 12.21 -69.68 -44.86
CA ARG A 148 11.27 -70.12 -43.82
C ARG A 148 11.61 -69.77 -42.37
N ASN A 149 11.16 -68.59 -41.91
CA ASN A 149 9.97 -68.47 -41.05
C ASN A 149 9.72 -67.01 -40.64
N GLU A 150 8.87 -66.29 -41.38
CA GLU A 150 8.29 -65.01 -40.94
C GLU A 150 6.88 -65.24 -40.38
N PRO A 151 6.70 -65.06 -39.05
CA PRO A 151 5.37 -64.77 -38.50
C PRO A 151 5.42 -63.67 -37.41
N ASN A 152 6.52 -62.92 -37.30
CA ASN A 152 6.72 -61.89 -36.25
C ASN A 152 6.99 -60.49 -36.83
N THR A 153 7.65 -60.39 -37.98
CA THR A 153 7.81 -59.15 -38.76
C THR A 153 6.44 -58.51 -39.01
N ASP A 154 5.50 -59.27 -39.56
CA ASP A 154 4.09 -58.88 -39.75
C ASP A 154 3.46 -58.32 -38.47
N LYS A 155 3.60 -59.00 -37.32
CA LYS A 155 3.01 -58.53 -36.04
C LYS A 155 3.57 -57.16 -35.63
N THR A 156 4.88 -56.95 -35.73
CA THR A 156 5.47 -55.63 -35.41
C THR A 156 5.00 -54.53 -36.37
N ASN A 157 4.70 -54.89 -37.63
CA ASN A 157 4.13 -53.98 -38.62
C ASN A 157 2.63 -53.71 -38.37
N GLU A 158 1.85 -54.72 -37.96
CA GLU A 158 0.44 -54.57 -37.54
C GLU A 158 0.32 -53.67 -36.29
N GLU A 159 1.16 -53.90 -35.28
CA GLU A 159 1.26 -53.05 -34.10
C GLU A 159 1.65 -51.61 -34.48
N LEU A 160 2.60 -51.43 -35.41
CA LEU A 160 2.96 -50.12 -35.94
C LEU A 160 1.81 -49.42 -36.67
N VAL A 161 1.02 -50.14 -37.47
CA VAL A 161 -0.17 -49.59 -38.15
C VAL A 161 -1.22 -49.20 -37.11
N HIS A 162 -1.44 -50.02 -36.09
CA HIS A 162 -2.37 -49.72 -34.99
C HIS A 162 -1.94 -48.49 -34.18
N ILE A 163 -0.66 -48.39 -33.79
CA ILE A 163 -0.11 -47.23 -33.07
C ILE A 163 -0.17 -45.96 -33.95
N ASN A 164 0.14 -46.05 -35.25
CA ASN A 164 0.00 -44.91 -36.17
C ASN A 164 -1.45 -44.43 -36.26
N ARG A 165 -2.40 -45.34 -36.45
CA ARG A 165 -3.83 -45.01 -36.50
C ARG A 165 -4.29 -44.34 -35.20
N LYS A 166 -3.89 -44.87 -34.05
CA LYS A 166 -4.21 -44.31 -32.72
C LYS A 166 -3.58 -42.93 -32.50
N CYS A 167 -2.38 -42.69 -33.05
CA CYS A 167 -1.79 -41.35 -33.11
C CYS A 167 -2.63 -40.41 -33.99
N GLU A 168 -3.03 -40.82 -35.20
CA GLU A 168 -3.87 -40.01 -36.10
C GLU A 168 -5.21 -39.65 -35.45
N GLU A 169 -5.90 -40.63 -34.85
CA GLU A 169 -7.17 -40.43 -34.12
C GLU A 169 -6.99 -39.44 -32.95
N LEU A 170 -5.95 -39.59 -32.12
CA LEU A 170 -5.64 -38.64 -31.04
C LEU A 170 -5.28 -37.23 -31.57
N SER A 171 -4.59 -37.12 -32.71
CA SER A 171 -4.25 -35.82 -33.30
C SER A 171 -5.51 -35.06 -33.77
N MET A 172 -6.51 -35.77 -34.30
CA MET A 172 -7.81 -35.21 -34.64
C MET A 172 -8.59 -34.80 -33.39
N ASP A 173 -8.63 -35.64 -32.36
CA ASP A 173 -9.32 -35.33 -31.09
C ASP A 173 -8.74 -34.09 -30.38
N ILE A 174 -7.42 -33.90 -30.45
CA ILE A 174 -6.77 -32.68 -29.98
C ILE A 174 -7.20 -31.50 -30.85
N TRP A 175 -7.11 -31.58 -32.18
CA TRP A 175 -7.51 -30.50 -33.08
C TRP A 175 -8.97 -30.07 -32.89
N TYR A 176 -9.92 -31.01 -32.80
CA TYR A 176 -11.33 -30.70 -32.53
C TYR A 176 -11.54 -30.08 -31.14
N SER A 177 -10.79 -30.52 -30.12
CA SER A 177 -10.89 -29.95 -28.76
C SER A 177 -10.28 -28.55 -28.69
N GLU A 178 -9.13 -28.34 -29.33
CA GLU A 178 -8.41 -27.07 -29.44
C GLU A 178 -9.23 -26.03 -30.22
N ARG A 179 -9.87 -26.46 -31.32
CA ARG A 179 -10.84 -25.65 -32.07
C ARG A 179 -12.03 -25.21 -31.20
N LYS A 180 -12.62 -26.11 -30.42
CA LYS A 180 -13.73 -25.76 -29.50
C LYS A 180 -13.28 -24.83 -28.38
N VAL A 181 -12.10 -25.03 -27.83
CA VAL A 181 -11.47 -24.11 -26.86
C VAL A 181 -11.33 -22.71 -27.46
N GLN A 182 -10.83 -22.60 -28.70
CA GLN A 182 -10.74 -21.32 -29.41
C GLN A 182 -12.11 -20.69 -29.67
N GLU A 183 -13.15 -21.45 -30.04
CA GLU A 183 -14.50 -20.92 -30.26
C GLU A 183 -15.12 -20.38 -28.96
N ILE A 184 -14.98 -21.11 -27.84
CA ILE A 184 -15.49 -20.67 -26.53
C ILE A 184 -14.71 -19.45 -26.02
N GLN A 185 -13.38 -19.43 -26.21
CA GLN A 185 -12.55 -18.25 -25.91
C GLN A 185 -12.97 -17.05 -26.76
N LYS A 186 -13.25 -17.25 -28.06
CA LYS A 186 -13.75 -16.20 -28.95
C LYS A 186 -15.06 -15.63 -28.42
N ARG A 187 -16.08 -16.45 -28.14
CA ARG A 187 -17.38 -15.98 -27.59
C ARG A 187 -17.22 -15.24 -26.27
N LEU A 188 -16.35 -15.74 -25.37
CA LEU A 188 -16.07 -15.08 -24.09
C LEU A 188 -15.38 -13.72 -24.27
N LEU A 189 -14.47 -13.59 -25.25
CA LEU A 189 -13.83 -12.33 -25.62
C LEU A 189 -14.81 -11.37 -26.32
N GLU A 190 -15.70 -11.87 -27.18
CA GLU A 190 -16.76 -11.09 -27.83
C GLU A 190 -17.72 -10.50 -26.78
N HIS A 191 -18.24 -11.32 -25.86
CA HIS A 191 -19.00 -10.84 -24.70
C HIS A 191 -18.21 -9.79 -23.90
N THR A 192 -16.94 -10.05 -23.59
CA THR A 192 -16.11 -9.13 -22.76
C THR A 192 -15.89 -7.80 -23.47
N ALA A 193 -15.63 -7.81 -24.77
CA ALA A 193 -15.50 -6.60 -25.58
C ALA A 193 -16.82 -5.84 -25.73
N GLY A 194 -17.96 -6.54 -25.89
CA GLY A 194 -19.29 -5.93 -25.88
C GLY A 194 -19.62 -5.24 -24.55
N VAL A 195 -19.33 -5.88 -23.41
CA VAL A 195 -19.50 -5.31 -22.07
C VAL A 195 -18.57 -4.10 -21.84
N LEU A 196 -17.31 -4.17 -22.29
CA LEU A 196 -16.38 -3.03 -22.26
C LEU A 196 -16.85 -1.87 -23.15
N GLN A 197 -17.47 -2.16 -24.30
CA GLN A 197 -18.02 -1.15 -25.21
C GLN A 197 -19.28 -0.47 -24.64
N LEU A 198 -20.16 -1.22 -23.97
CA LEU A 198 -21.30 -0.66 -23.23
C LEU A 198 -20.81 0.28 -22.11
N THR A 199 -19.84 -0.16 -21.31
CA THR A 199 -19.32 0.66 -20.19
C THR A 199 -18.52 1.88 -20.65
N HIS A 200 -17.78 1.79 -21.76
CA HIS A 200 -17.06 2.95 -22.32
C HIS A 200 -17.99 4.08 -22.80
N LYS A 201 -19.20 3.76 -23.29
CA LYS A 201 -20.25 4.76 -23.56
C LYS A 201 -20.96 5.25 -22.28
N GLY A 202 -20.84 4.52 -21.18
CA GLY A 202 -21.54 4.78 -19.92
C GLY A 202 -21.13 6.06 -19.18
N LEU A 203 -19.93 6.59 -19.41
CA LEU A 203 -19.43 7.79 -18.69
C LEU A 203 -19.46 9.08 -19.52
N LYS A 204 -19.68 9.02 -20.84
CA LYS A 204 -19.77 10.22 -21.72
C LYS A 204 -20.93 10.17 -22.71
N LYS A 205 -22.12 10.45 -22.16
CA LYS A 205 -23.20 11.24 -22.80
C LYS A 205 -23.77 10.69 -24.13
N ASN A 206 -24.73 9.76 -24.03
CA ASN A 206 -25.70 9.49 -25.10
C ASN A 206 -27.14 9.76 -24.65
N SER A 207 -27.54 11.03 -24.69
CA SER A 207 -28.94 11.43 -24.55
C SER A 207 -29.64 11.38 -25.91
N LYS A 208 -30.69 10.55 -26.05
CA LYS A 208 -31.95 10.81 -26.82
C LYS A 208 -32.78 9.54 -27.01
N ASN A 209 -33.81 9.36 -26.18
CA ASN A 209 -35.21 9.25 -26.61
C ASN A 209 -36.13 8.93 -25.42
N GLY A 210 -37.23 9.68 -25.27
CA GLY A 210 -38.40 9.24 -24.49
C GLY A 210 -38.60 9.83 -23.09
N MET A 211 -39.48 10.84 -23.01
CA MET A 211 -40.26 11.29 -21.84
C MET A 211 -39.55 12.02 -20.65
N PRO A 212 -40.28 12.89 -19.89
CA PRO A 212 -39.67 14.12 -19.39
C PRO A 212 -40.06 14.59 -17.95
N HIS A 213 -39.28 15.54 -17.42
CA HIS A 213 -39.53 16.35 -16.21
C HIS A 213 -39.51 15.51 -14.90
N THR A 214 -38.94 15.98 -13.79
CA THR A 214 -38.99 17.33 -13.17
C THR A 214 -37.60 17.98 -12.96
N PRO A 215 -37.51 19.26 -12.50
CA PRO A 215 -36.29 20.04 -12.60
C PRO A 215 -35.59 20.32 -11.26
N GLU A 216 -34.37 19.82 -11.06
CA GLU A 216 -33.43 20.40 -10.08
C GLU A 216 -31.98 20.17 -10.52
N SER A 217 -31.39 21.14 -11.23
CA SER A 217 -29.98 21.13 -11.66
C SER A 217 -29.52 22.52 -12.12
N LEU A 218 -29.26 23.41 -11.14
CA LEU A 218 -28.47 24.64 -11.33
C LEU A 218 -27.60 24.90 -10.08
N SER A 219 -26.74 23.94 -9.69
CA SER A 219 -25.45 24.16 -9.01
C SER A 219 -24.78 22.85 -8.62
N SER A 220 -23.84 22.36 -9.45
CA SER A 220 -22.54 21.87 -8.98
C SER A 220 -21.61 21.69 -10.17
N SER A 221 -20.43 22.28 -10.11
CA SER A 221 -19.30 21.97 -10.98
C SER A 221 -18.03 22.28 -10.20
N ASN A 222 -17.16 21.28 -10.10
CA ASN A 222 -15.80 21.34 -9.54
C ASN A 222 -15.78 21.38 -7.99
N THR A 223 -14.96 20.59 -7.29
CA THR A 223 -13.99 19.55 -7.72
C THR A 223 -13.56 18.69 -6.52
N VAL A 224 -13.10 17.46 -6.80
CA VAL A 224 -12.27 16.54 -5.98
C VAL A 224 -12.81 16.09 -4.59
N ASP A 225 -12.62 14.84 -4.16
CA ASP A 225 -12.18 13.62 -4.86
C ASP A 225 -12.97 12.41 -4.33
N ASP A 226 -13.23 11.42 -5.18
CA ASP A 226 -14.26 10.38 -4.94
C ASP A 226 -13.63 9.02 -4.63
N PHE A 227 -13.84 8.50 -3.42
CA PHE A 227 -13.13 7.32 -2.87
C PHE A 227 -14.07 6.11 -2.86
N ASP A 228 -13.98 5.24 -3.88
CA ASP A 228 -14.95 4.15 -4.16
C ASP A 228 -14.92 3.04 -3.10
N ASP A 229 -16.05 2.82 -2.41
CA ASP A 229 -16.28 1.95 -1.24
C ASP A 229 -16.25 0.42 -1.54
N ARG A 230 -15.28 -0.04 -2.35
CA ARG A 230 -15.22 -1.42 -2.88
C ARG A 230 -14.17 -2.33 -2.26
N SER A 231 -13.33 -1.82 -1.36
CA SER A 231 -12.22 -2.57 -0.76
C SER A 231 -12.58 -3.38 0.50
N LEU A 232 -13.82 -3.27 1.00
CA LEU A 232 -14.22 -3.79 2.33
C LEU A 232 -14.50 -5.31 2.41
N TYR A 233 -14.31 -6.07 1.33
CA TYR A 233 -14.39 -7.54 1.35
C TYR A 233 -13.09 -8.19 0.85
N LYS A 234 -12.07 -8.23 1.72
CA LYS A 234 -10.94 -9.16 1.59
C LYS A 234 -10.49 -9.67 2.96
N ALA A 235 -10.91 -10.89 3.30
CA ALA A 235 -10.51 -11.58 4.53
C ALA A 235 -9.89 -12.94 4.20
N SER A 236 -8.82 -13.29 4.94
CA SER A 236 -8.21 -14.61 5.08
C SER A 236 -7.95 -15.43 3.80
N ASP A 237 -6.70 -15.34 3.32
CA ASP A 237 -6.07 -16.34 2.46
C ASP A 237 -5.51 -17.50 3.31
N PRO A 238 -5.86 -18.78 3.08
CA PRO A 238 -5.34 -19.91 3.84
C PRO A 238 -4.38 -20.80 3.02
N LEU A 239 -3.12 -20.85 3.47
CA LEU A 239 -2.20 -22.00 3.43
C LEU A 239 -2.41 -23.06 2.31
N ASP A 240 -1.52 -23.06 1.30
CA ASP A 240 -0.40 -24.02 1.32
C ASP A 240 0.72 -23.63 0.32
N GLY A 241 1.89 -24.27 0.42
CA GLY A 241 3.00 -24.19 -0.55
C GLY A 241 3.53 -25.59 -0.93
N PRO A 242 4.75 -25.73 -1.49
CA PRO A 242 5.67 -24.71 -2.00
C PRO A 242 6.06 -24.92 -3.50
N GLU A 243 6.65 -23.89 -4.13
CA GLU A 243 7.96 -23.95 -4.84
C GLU A 243 8.21 -22.72 -5.77
N THR A 244 9.15 -21.89 -5.32
CA THR A 244 10.15 -21.10 -6.09
C THR A 244 9.81 -20.48 -7.46
N TYR A 245 9.60 -19.15 -7.43
CA TYR A 245 10.22 -18.10 -8.27
C TYR A 245 10.51 -18.34 -9.77
N GLU A 246 9.88 -17.52 -10.63
CA GLU A 246 10.65 -16.47 -11.33
C GLU A 246 9.76 -15.24 -11.65
N THR A 247 10.28 -14.02 -11.48
CA THR A 247 9.52 -12.77 -11.63
C THR A 247 10.03 -11.97 -12.82
N ARG A 248 9.16 -11.65 -13.80
CA ARG A 248 9.50 -10.72 -14.89
C ARG A 248 8.42 -9.66 -15.10
N ALA A 249 8.76 -8.41 -14.77
CA ALA A 249 7.90 -7.24 -14.89
C ALA A 249 7.87 -6.66 -16.33
N PRO A 250 6.83 -5.87 -16.69
CA PRO A 250 6.80 -5.05 -17.91
C PRO A 250 7.71 -3.79 -17.81
N PRO A 251 8.03 -3.13 -18.95
CA PRO A 251 9.11 -2.12 -19.01
C PRO A 251 8.68 -0.68 -18.66
N PRO A 252 9.62 0.16 -18.16
CA PRO A 252 9.41 1.58 -17.89
C PRO A 252 9.83 2.50 -19.06
N ASP A 253 9.58 3.80 -18.89
CA ASP A 253 9.68 4.83 -19.92
C ASP A 253 11.08 5.48 -20.09
N ASN A 254 11.20 6.36 -21.09
CA ASN A 254 12.44 6.90 -21.66
C ASN A 254 13.26 7.87 -20.76
N LEU A 255 13.01 7.92 -19.45
CA LEU A 255 13.80 8.70 -18.48
C LEU A 255 15.06 7.95 -17.98
N ALA A 256 15.20 6.66 -18.29
CA ALA A 256 16.33 5.86 -17.82
C ALA A 256 17.66 6.17 -18.54
N HIS A 257 17.63 6.64 -19.80
CA HIS A 257 18.85 6.77 -20.61
C HIS A 257 19.80 7.86 -20.09
N ASP A 258 19.26 9.04 -19.75
CA ASP A 258 20.04 10.19 -19.28
C ASP A 258 20.69 9.91 -17.92
N ASN A 259 19.93 9.29 -17.00
CA ASN A 259 20.47 8.76 -15.73
C ASN A 259 21.54 7.70 -15.97
N SER A 260 21.35 6.76 -16.91
CA SER A 260 22.36 5.74 -17.21
C SER A 260 23.64 6.33 -17.81
N MET A 261 23.55 7.40 -18.61
CA MET A 261 24.73 8.11 -19.12
C MET A 261 25.48 8.81 -18.00
N GLN A 262 24.81 9.57 -17.12
CA GLN A 262 25.43 10.19 -15.95
C GLN A 262 26.00 9.15 -14.96
N GLU A 263 25.37 7.97 -14.85
CA GLU A 263 25.88 6.88 -14.03
C GLU A 263 27.13 6.24 -14.66
N THR A 264 27.17 6.05 -16.00
CA THR A 264 28.41 5.63 -16.68
C THR A 264 29.50 6.69 -16.59
N GLU A 265 29.16 7.98 -16.65
CA GLU A 265 30.09 9.11 -16.50
C GLU A 265 30.72 9.12 -15.10
N ARG A 266 29.91 9.11 -14.03
CA ARG A 266 30.41 9.02 -12.64
C ARG A 266 31.21 7.74 -12.38
N LYS A 267 30.83 6.62 -13.02
CA LYS A 267 31.54 5.34 -12.89
C LYS A 267 32.87 5.34 -13.64
N LEU A 268 32.94 6.01 -14.80
CA LEU A 268 34.17 6.26 -15.54
C LEU A 268 35.09 7.26 -14.80
N GLU A 269 34.53 8.32 -14.23
CA GLU A 269 35.26 9.25 -13.37
C GLU A 269 35.86 8.51 -12.16
N SER A 270 35.03 7.75 -11.42
CA SER A 270 35.46 6.92 -10.29
C SER A 270 36.52 5.89 -10.69
N MET A 271 36.38 5.20 -11.83
CA MET A 271 37.40 4.29 -12.34
C MET A 271 38.69 5.02 -12.73
N SER A 272 38.60 6.20 -13.34
CA SER A 272 39.78 7.00 -13.71
C SER A 272 40.54 7.53 -12.49
N SER A 273 39.82 7.96 -11.44
CA SER A 273 40.39 8.32 -10.14
C SER A 273 41.07 7.11 -9.49
N ARG A 274 40.37 5.98 -9.38
CA ARG A 274 40.90 4.77 -8.74
C ARG A 274 42.12 4.19 -9.47
N LEU A 275 42.17 4.33 -10.80
CA LEU A 275 43.33 3.94 -11.61
C LEU A 275 44.50 4.92 -11.37
N ARG A 276 44.24 6.23 -11.36
CA ARG A 276 45.25 7.25 -11.03
C ARG A 276 45.84 7.02 -9.63
N ASP A 277 45.01 6.74 -8.64
CA ASP A 277 45.47 6.45 -7.27
C ASP A 277 46.30 5.16 -7.22
N MET A 278 45.88 4.11 -7.94
CA MET A 278 46.64 2.86 -8.07
C MET A 278 48.00 3.06 -8.78
N LEU A 279 48.08 3.92 -9.79
CA LEU A 279 49.33 4.30 -10.45
C LEU A 279 50.24 5.08 -9.49
N LEU A 280 49.73 6.10 -8.80
CA LEU A 280 50.50 6.88 -7.81
C LEU A 280 50.95 6.05 -6.61
N GLN A 281 50.22 4.98 -6.28
CA GLN A 281 50.59 4.04 -5.23
C GLN A 281 51.65 3.01 -5.68
N LEU A 282 51.86 2.86 -7.00
CA LEU A 282 52.88 1.98 -7.60
C LEU A 282 54.14 2.74 -8.03
N ASP A 283 54.01 3.99 -8.48
CA ASP A 283 55.11 4.88 -8.87
C ASP A 283 54.79 6.35 -8.48
N PRO A 284 55.22 6.83 -7.29
CA PRO A 284 54.84 8.13 -6.75
C PRO A 284 55.55 9.33 -7.40
N ASP A 285 56.65 9.10 -8.12
CA ASP A 285 57.43 10.15 -8.81
C ASP A 285 56.96 10.38 -10.26
N SER A 286 55.98 9.62 -10.74
CA SER A 286 55.42 9.72 -12.10
C SER A 286 54.41 10.87 -12.23
N GLU A 287 54.75 11.91 -13.01
CA GLU A 287 53.84 13.02 -13.36
C GLU A 287 52.73 12.60 -14.35
N PHE A 288 51.85 11.69 -13.93
CA PHE A 288 50.69 11.27 -14.72
C PHE A 288 49.65 12.40 -14.84
N SER A 289 49.09 12.54 -16.04
CA SER A 289 48.21 13.66 -16.39
C SER A 289 46.97 13.76 -15.47
N GLN A 290 46.50 14.99 -15.27
CA GLN A 290 45.28 15.26 -14.51
C GLN A 290 44.05 14.63 -15.19
N ILE A 291 43.08 14.24 -14.38
CA ILE A 291 41.81 13.65 -14.84
C ILE A 291 41.04 14.73 -15.63
N PRO A 292 40.44 14.41 -16.79
CA PRO A 292 39.57 15.34 -17.51
C PRO A 292 38.45 15.87 -16.60
N GLN A 293 38.28 17.18 -16.54
CA GLN A 293 37.26 17.84 -15.73
C GLN A 293 36.28 18.63 -16.62
N PRO A 294 35.00 18.78 -16.21
CA PRO A 294 33.99 19.50 -16.98
C PRO A 294 34.38 20.98 -17.12
N SER A 295 34.55 21.43 -18.37
CA SER A 295 34.89 22.82 -18.66
C SER A 295 33.69 23.73 -18.39
N THR A 296 33.74 24.52 -17.32
CA THR A 296 32.68 25.45 -16.90
C THR A 296 32.63 26.72 -17.75
N SER A 297 32.52 26.56 -19.07
CA SER A 297 32.61 27.63 -20.07
C SER A 297 31.51 27.58 -21.14
N GLY A 298 30.26 27.69 -20.71
CA GLY A 298 29.27 28.57 -21.36
C GLY A 298 28.59 28.17 -22.67
N ASP A 299 28.95 27.06 -23.31
CA ASP A 299 28.26 26.53 -24.51
C ASP A 299 28.01 25.02 -24.39
N SER A 300 27.09 24.49 -25.23
CA SER A 300 26.45 23.16 -25.12
C SER A 300 27.34 22.00 -24.65
N PHE A 301 26.94 21.39 -23.55
CA PHE A 301 27.60 20.24 -22.92
C PHE A 301 27.24 18.93 -23.66
N GLU A 302 28.19 18.29 -24.36
CA GLU A 302 28.00 16.96 -24.96
C GLU A 302 28.61 15.86 -24.07
N PRO A 303 27.80 15.11 -23.28
CA PRO A 303 28.32 14.08 -22.36
C PRO A 303 29.04 12.93 -23.07
N SER A 304 28.71 12.66 -24.34
CA SER A 304 29.38 11.64 -25.15
C SER A 304 30.88 11.92 -25.36
N ALA A 305 31.28 13.19 -25.46
CA ALA A 305 32.68 13.57 -25.62
C ALA A 305 33.47 13.42 -24.32
N MET A 306 32.81 13.61 -23.17
CA MET A 306 33.41 13.46 -21.84
C MET A 306 33.64 11.98 -21.50
N ILE A 307 32.67 11.11 -21.81
CA ILE A 307 32.80 9.64 -21.71
C ILE A 307 34.00 9.14 -22.54
N ASP A 308 34.14 9.60 -23.79
CA ASP A 308 35.27 9.25 -24.68
C ASP A 308 36.63 9.78 -24.17
N ALA A 309 36.65 10.90 -23.44
CA ALA A 309 37.84 11.40 -22.76
C ALA A 309 38.27 10.54 -21.55
N HIS A 310 37.33 10.14 -20.67
CA HIS A 310 37.65 9.23 -19.56
C HIS A 310 38.05 7.84 -20.05
N LEU A 311 37.44 7.33 -21.14
CA LEU A 311 37.83 6.05 -21.75
C LEU A 311 39.29 6.07 -22.23
N ARG A 312 39.72 7.11 -22.96
CA ARG A 312 41.14 7.25 -23.36
C ARG A 312 42.09 7.43 -22.18
N TYR A 313 41.66 8.12 -21.13
CA TYR A 313 42.45 8.23 -19.90
C TYR A 313 42.69 6.84 -19.27
N ILE A 314 41.64 6.02 -19.17
CA ILE A 314 41.71 4.66 -18.63
C ILE A 314 42.53 3.74 -19.53
N GLU A 315 42.38 3.82 -20.86
CA GLU A 315 43.16 3.02 -21.83
C GLU A 315 44.68 3.30 -21.71
N ASN A 316 45.06 4.58 -21.60
CA ASN A 316 46.44 4.97 -21.34
C ASN A 316 46.94 4.49 -19.97
N GLY A 317 46.11 4.60 -18.92
CA GLY A 317 46.44 4.14 -17.57
C GLY A 317 46.64 2.62 -17.47
N ILE A 318 45.76 1.82 -18.10
CA ILE A 318 45.91 0.36 -18.18
C ILE A 318 47.18 0.00 -18.97
N SER A 319 47.47 0.72 -20.05
CA SER A 319 48.70 0.53 -20.84
C SER A 319 49.96 0.82 -20.01
N ALA A 320 49.93 1.82 -19.13
CA ALA A 320 51.01 2.11 -18.19
C ALA A 320 51.18 1.00 -17.14
N LEU A 321 50.10 0.58 -16.48
CA LEU A 321 50.10 -0.53 -15.52
C LEU A 321 50.60 -1.84 -16.16
N GLY A 322 50.26 -2.09 -17.44
CA GLY A 322 50.72 -3.23 -18.22
C GLY A 322 52.20 -3.18 -18.63
N SER A 323 52.88 -2.04 -18.46
CA SER A 323 54.29 -1.86 -18.79
C SER A 323 55.24 -2.13 -17.61
N LEU A 324 54.74 -2.20 -16.37
CA LEU A 324 55.54 -2.51 -15.19
C LEU A 324 55.89 -4.02 -15.14
N PRO A 325 57.14 -4.40 -14.79
CA PRO A 325 57.51 -5.81 -14.65
C PRO A 325 56.79 -6.45 -13.47
N LYS A 326 56.08 -7.56 -13.70
CA LYS A 326 55.45 -8.34 -12.61
C LYS A 326 56.50 -9.02 -11.74
N ALA A 327 56.59 -8.61 -10.49
CA ALA A 327 57.27 -9.32 -9.41
C ALA A 327 56.38 -9.32 -8.15
N ASP A 328 56.19 -10.51 -7.59
CA ASP A 328 55.71 -10.86 -6.24
C ASP A 328 54.89 -9.83 -5.45
N MET A 329 53.55 -9.98 -5.52
CA MET A 329 52.62 -9.53 -4.47
C MET A 329 51.74 -10.72 -4.06
N ALA A 330 52.10 -11.34 -2.94
CA ALA A 330 51.30 -12.35 -2.26
C ALA A 330 50.49 -11.72 -1.12
N SER A 331 49.42 -12.41 -0.70
CA SER A 331 48.62 -12.12 0.51
C SER A 331 48.07 -10.69 0.64
N GLN A 332 46.86 -10.47 0.11
CA GLN A 332 45.84 -9.70 0.84
C GLN A 332 44.75 -10.68 1.28
N SER A 333 44.34 -10.58 2.55
CA SER A 333 43.39 -11.49 3.19
C SER A 333 41.96 -11.31 2.70
N LEU A 334 41.27 -12.41 2.45
CA LEU A 334 39.82 -12.43 2.25
C LEU A 334 39.08 -12.36 3.60
N ASP A 335 37.79 -12.10 3.53
CA ASP A 335 36.95 -11.77 4.69
C ASP A 335 36.64 -13.02 5.53
N PRO A 336 37.02 -13.11 6.82
CA PRO A 336 36.92 -14.34 7.62
C PRO A 336 35.48 -14.85 7.81
N VAL A 337 34.47 -13.99 7.63
CA VAL A 337 33.05 -14.40 7.64
C VAL A 337 32.74 -15.32 6.46
N SER A 338 33.31 -15.05 5.29
CA SER A 338 33.13 -15.88 4.08
C SER A 338 33.79 -17.25 4.22
N GLU A 339 34.97 -17.30 4.86
CA GLU A 339 35.68 -18.55 5.16
C GLU A 339 34.90 -19.41 6.15
N GLN A 340 34.29 -18.80 7.19
CA GLN A 340 33.43 -19.53 8.14
C GLN A 340 32.21 -20.16 7.45
N GLN A 341 31.49 -19.43 6.60
CA GLN A 341 30.34 -19.97 5.85
C GLN A 341 30.75 -21.09 4.89
N LEU A 342 31.92 -20.99 4.25
CA LEU A 342 32.45 -22.05 3.39
C LEU A 342 32.89 -23.29 4.18
N VAL A 343 33.46 -23.11 5.38
CA VAL A 343 33.75 -24.22 6.31
C VAL A 343 32.45 -24.86 6.81
N GLU A 344 31.40 -24.09 7.06
CA GLU A 344 30.09 -24.60 7.49
C GLU A 344 29.37 -25.39 6.38
N MET A 345 29.28 -24.87 5.16
CA MET A 345 28.75 -25.64 4.02
C MET A 345 29.57 -26.93 3.78
N ARG A 346 30.89 -26.87 4.01
CA ARG A 346 31.79 -28.03 3.91
C ARG A 346 31.53 -29.06 5.00
N THR A 347 31.30 -28.68 6.25
CA THR A 347 30.96 -29.62 7.34
C THR A 347 29.55 -30.18 7.20
N GLN A 348 28.58 -29.38 6.76
CA GLN A 348 27.24 -29.85 6.41
C GLN A 348 27.29 -30.89 5.29
N LEU A 349 28.04 -30.64 4.20
CA LEU A 349 28.19 -31.59 3.09
C LEU A 349 28.90 -32.89 3.54
N LEU A 350 29.95 -32.79 4.37
CA LEU A 350 30.59 -33.96 4.99
C LEU A 350 29.61 -34.77 5.84
N SER A 351 28.81 -34.12 6.70
CA SER A 351 27.78 -34.76 7.53
C SER A 351 26.73 -35.49 6.68
N ILE A 352 26.24 -34.86 5.60
CA ILE A 352 25.32 -35.48 4.63
C ILE A 352 25.97 -36.73 4.00
N MET A 353 27.26 -36.67 3.66
CA MET A 353 27.99 -37.80 3.07
C MET A 353 28.26 -38.94 4.06
N GLU A 354 28.51 -38.66 5.35
CA GLU A 354 28.84 -39.65 6.37
C GLU A 354 27.65 -40.50 6.88
N ASN A 355 26.40 -40.15 6.51
CA ASN A 355 25.21 -40.92 6.87
C ASN A 355 25.34 -42.43 6.50
N PRO A 356 25.21 -43.37 7.48
CA PRO A 356 25.79 -44.72 7.39
C PRO A 356 24.92 -45.76 6.66
N GLY A 357 24.37 -45.41 5.49
CA GLY A 357 23.39 -46.22 4.73
C GLY A 357 23.94 -47.00 3.52
N LEU A 358 25.01 -47.79 3.68
CA LEU A 358 25.70 -48.56 2.61
C LEU A 358 26.34 -47.69 1.48
N PRO A 359 27.17 -48.30 0.61
CA PRO A 359 28.53 -48.74 0.91
C PRO A 359 29.59 -47.71 0.44
N ARG A 360 30.75 -47.71 1.10
CA ARG A 360 31.81 -46.69 0.97
C ARG A 360 32.60 -46.81 -0.35
N ALA A 361 32.06 -46.27 -1.44
CA ALA A 361 32.60 -46.43 -2.80
C ALA A 361 32.85 -45.09 -3.56
N GLN A 362 33.44 -44.10 -2.89
CA GLN A 362 34.27 -43.06 -3.53
C GLN A 362 35.16 -42.40 -2.48
N THR A 363 36.48 -42.46 -2.67
CA THR A 363 37.46 -41.75 -1.85
C THR A 363 37.57 -40.31 -2.31
N LEU A 364 36.83 -39.42 -1.65
CA LEU A 364 36.97 -37.97 -1.85
C LEU A 364 38.43 -37.54 -1.54
N PRO A 365 39.01 -36.55 -2.25
CA PRO A 365 40.37 -36.07 -1.96
C PRO A 365 40.51 -35.60 -0.51
N THR A 366 41.74 -35.70 0.03
CA THR A 366 42.04 -35.30 1.41
C THR A 366 41.62 -33.86 1.67
N ALA A 367 40.86 -33.67 2.74
CA ALA A 367 40.44 -32.38 3.26
C ALA A 367 41.62 -31.38 3.32
N PRO A 368 41.59 -30.24 2.61
CA PRO A 368 42.60 -29.19 2.77
C PRO A 368 42.44 -28.51 4.14
N ASP A 369 43.56 -28.21 4.80
CA ASP A 369 43.57 -27.66 6.16
C ASP A 369 42.98 -26.24 6.23
N PRO A 370 42.27 -25.89 7.32
CA PRO A 370 41.46 -24.67 7.39
C PRO A 370 42.27 -23.37 7.57
N THR A 371 43.60 -23.43 7.61
CA THR A 371 44.48 -22.28 7.94
C THR A 371 45.45 -21.85 6.82
N ASP A 372 45.45 -22.53 5.66
CA ASP A 372 46.39 -22.23 4.55
C ASP A 372 45.82 -22.66 3.16
N SER A 373 44.50 -22.55 2.99
CA SER A 373 43.79 -23.07 1.82
C SER A 373 43.05 -21.97 1.05
N ASP A 374 43.60 -21.58 -0.11
CA ASP A 374 42.95 -20.73 -1.11
C ASP A 374 41.44 -21.00 -1.23
N LEU A 375 40.65 -19.93 -1.31
CA LEU A 375 39.22 -19.96 -1.61
C LEU A 375 38.87 -20.90 -2.80
N ALA A 376 39.71 -20.92 -3.84
CA ALA A 376 39.56 -21.80 -4.99
C ALA A 376 39.59 -23.30 -4.61
N LYS A 377 40.47 -23.71 -3.67
CA LYS A 377 40.55 -25.10 -3.19
C LYS A 377 39.28 -25.50 -2.44
N HIS A 378 38.73 -24.62 -1.61
CA HIS A 378 37.45 -24.84 -0.94
C HIS A 378 36.27 -24.92 -1.90
N LEU A 379 36.17 -24.02 -2.88
CA LEU A 379 35.10 -24.06 -3.89
C LEU A 379 35.20 -25.31 -4.80
N THR A 380 36.41 -25.74 -5.18
CA THR A 380 36.58 -26.99 -5.93
C THR A 380 36.29 -28.24 -5.09
N PHE A 381 36.61 -28.24 -3.79
CA PHE A 381 36.20 -29.33 -2.90
C PHE A 381 34.67 -29.40 -2.77
N LEU A 382 34.01 -28.24 -2.62
CA LEU A 382 32.55 -28.16 -2.52
C LEU A 382 31.87 -28.63 -3.81
N SER A 383 32.34 -28.19 -5.00
CA SER A 383 31.75 -28.62 -6.27
C SER A 383 31.99 -30.11 -6.57
N VAL A 384 33.16 -30.66 -6.23
CA VAL A 384 33.40 -32.12 -6.32
C VAL A 384 32.54 -32.89 -5.32
N GLY A 385 32.28 -32.33 -4.13
CA GLY A 385 31.34 -32.88 -3.15
C GLY A 385 29.89 -32.87 -3.64
N ILE A 386 29.43 -31.77 -4.22
CA ILE A 386 28.07 -31.62 -4.78
C ILE A 386 27.88 -32.55 -5.98
N ASN A 387 28.80 -32.57 -6.95
CA ASN A 387 28.71 -33.46 -8.12
C ASN A 387 28.84 -34.94 -7.70
N GLY A 388 29.61 -35.22 -6.65
CA GLY A 388 29.69 -36.54 -6.03
C GLY A 388 28.40 -36.96 -5.30
N LEU A 389 27.69 -36.02 -4.68
CA LEU A 389 26.39 -36.22 -4.07
C LEU A 389 25.29 -36.40 -5.13
N GLU A 390 25.28 -35.59 -6.19
CA GLU A 390 24.40 -35.72 -7.35
C GLU A 390 24.56 -37.10 -7.99
N SER A 391 25.79 -37.51 -8.29
CA SER A 391 26.06 -38.86 -8.83
C SER A 391 25.78 -39.98 -7.82
N ARG A 392 25.77 -39.71 -6.50
CA ARG A 392 25.29 -40.66 -5.47
C ARG A 392 23.77 -40.76 -5.48
N VAL A 393 23.05 -39.64 -5.63
CA VAL A 393 21.58 -39.61 -5.74
C VAL A 393 21.13 -40.28 -7.04
N GLU A 394 21.77 -39.99 -8.18
CA GLU A 394 21.52 -40.64 -9.46
C GLU A 394 21.72 -42.17 -9.35
N LYS A 395 22.84 -42.61 -8.78
CA LYS A 395 23.10 -44.05 -8.54
C LYS A 395 22.14 -44.68 -7.53
N LEU A 396 21.62 -43.94 -6.55
CA LEU A 396 20.59 -44.43 -5.63
C LEU A 396 19.20 -44.50 -6.31
N LEU A 397 18.89 -43.61 -7.23
CA LEU A 397 17.69 -43.67 -8.06
C LEU A 397 17.77 -44.80 -9.09
N GLU A 398 18.95 -45.03 -9.69
CA GLU A 398 19.24 -46.19 -10.53
C GLU A 398 19.16 -47.49 -9.73
N GLN A 399 19.82 -47.58 -8.57
CA GLN A 399 19.70 -48.76 -7.68
C GLN A 399 18.26 -48.98 -7.21
N LYS A 400 17.49 -47.94 -6.91
CA LYS A 400 16.06 -48.04 -6.61
C LYS A 400 15.27 -48.56 -7.80
N SER A 401 15.54 -48.10 -9.03
CA SER A 401 14.83 -48.57 -10.22
C SER A 401 15.17 -50.04 -10.50
N ILE A 402 16.45 -50.41 -10.44
CA ILE A 402 16.94 -51.79 -10.53
C ILE A 402 16.28 -52.66 -9.47
N LEU A 403 16.31 -52.28 -8.18
CA LEU A 403 15.65 -53.02 -7.09
C LEU A 403 14.13 -53.13 -7.30
N THR A 404 13.47 -52.08 -7.78
CA THR A 404 12.01 -52.13 -8.07
C THR A 404 11.72 -53.11 -9.20
N THR A 405 12.48 -53.05 -10.30
CA THR A 405 12.37 -54.01 -11.42
C THR A 405 12.75 -55.43 -10.99
N GLN A 406 13.76 -55.60 -10.14
CA GLN A 406 14.23 -56.89 -9.66
C GLN A 406 13.24 -57.52 -8.67
N ILE A 407 12.63 -56.73 -7.76
CA ILE A 407 11.54 -57.17 -6.88
C ILE A 407 10.30 -57.55 -7.71
N GLN A 408 9.95 -56.76 -8.74
CA GLN A 408 8.84 -57.08 -9.64
C GLN A 408 9.12 -58.37 -10.43
N GLN A 409 10.33 -58.53 -10.98
CA GLN A 409 10.76 -59.76 -11.65
C GLN A 409 10.77 -60.95 -10.67
N GLN A 410 11.23 -60.79 -9.43
CA GLN A 410 11.21 -61.85 -8.42
C GLN A 410 9.77 -62.27 -8.07
N ARG A 411 8.85 -61.30 -7.93
CA ARG A 411 7.41 -61.56 -7.71
C ARG A 411 6.79 -62.28 -8.90
N GLU A 412 7.09 -61.85 -10.12
CA GLU A 412 6.59 -62.51 -11.33
C GLU A 412 7.20 -63.91 -11.55
N LEU A 413 8.48 -64.11 -11.25
CA LEU A 413 9.15 -65.42 -11.35
C LEU A 413 8.62 -66.38 -10.29
N ASN A 414 8.44 -65.92 -9.05
CA ASN A 414 7.81 -66.73 -7.99
C ASN A 414 6.35 -67.05 -8.36
N SER A 415 5.56 -66.08 -8.81
CA SER A 415 4.17 -66.29 -9.24
C SER A 415 4.05 -67.25 -10.43
N LYS A 416 4.95 -67.17 -11.41
CA LYS A 416 5.03 -68.13 -12.54
C LYS A 416 5.42 -69.52 -12.03
N SER A 417 6.43 -69.62 -11.17
CA SER A 417 6.88 -70.90 -10.60
C SER A 417 5.83 -71.57 -9.67
N ASP A 418 5.06 -70.77 -8.93
CA ASP A 418 3.93 -71.25 -8.11
C ASP A 418 2.79 -71.75 -9.02
N ALA A 419 2.46 -71.01 -10.08
CA ALA A 419 1.45 -71.44 -11.06
C ALA A 419 1.88 -72.70 -11.85
N GLU A 420 3.17 -72.82 -12.19
CA GLU A 420 3.74 -74.03 -12.80
C GLU A 420 3.71 -75.23 -11.83
N ARG A 421 4.00 -75.01 -10.54
CA ARG A 421 3.87 -76.05 -9.51
C ARG A 421 2.42 -76.47 -9.29
N ASP A 422 1.47 -75.54 -9.27
CA ASP A 422 0.05 -75.85 -9.11
C ASP A 422 -0.56 -76.53 -10.35
N ALA A 423 -0.16 -76.13 -11.56
CA ALA A 423 -0.51 -76.84 -12.78
C ALA A 423 0.03 -78.29 -12.76
N LYS A 424 1.29 -78.48 -12.34
CA LYS A 424 1.89 -79.81 -12.21
C LYS A 424 1.22 -80.66 -11.13
N ILE A 425 0.74 -80.07 -10.02
CA ILE A 425 -0.10 -80.78 -9.04
C ILE A 425 -1.42 -81.22 -9.68
N ALA A 426 -2.08 -80.36 -10.47
CA ALA A 426 -3.31 -80.71 -11.17
C ALA A 426 -3.10 -81.88 -12.16
N ASP A 427 -2.06 -81.83 -12.99
CA ASP A 427 -1.69 -82.91 -13.92
C ASP A 427 -1.44 -84.24 -13.19
N LEU A 428 -0.76 -84.21 -12.04
CA LEU A 428 -0.49 -85.41 -11.22
C LEU A 428 -1.77 -85.95 -10.54
N ILE A 429 -2.70 -85.07 -10.16
CA ILE A 429 -4.02 -85.46 -9.63
C ILE A 429 -4.89 -86.08 -10.73
N GLU A 430 -4.86 -85.57 -11.96
CA GLU A 430 -5.57 -86.16 -13.10
C GLU A 430 -4.98 -87.52 -13.48
N GLN A 431 -3.65 -87.66 -13.51
CA GLN A 431 -2.97 -88.95 -13.69
C GLN A 431 -3.35 -89.97 -12.60
N LEU A 432 -3.41 -89.55 -11.33
CA LEU A 432 -3.91 -90.39 -10.24
C LEU A 432 -5.38 -90.78 -10.41
N ALA A 433 -6.23 -89.87 -10.87
CA ALA A 433 -7.64 -90.16 -11.12
C ALA A 433 -7.81 -91.16 -12.29
N HIS A 434 -6.96 -91.07 -13.32
CA HIS A 434 -6.92 -92.00 -14.43
C HIS A 434 -6.47 -93.40 -13.97
N LEU A 435 -5.30 -93.49 -13.31
CA LEU A 435 -4.74 -94.75 -12.83
C LEU A 435 -5.65 -95.44 -11.80
N ARG A 436 -6.29 -94.69 -10.90
CA ARG A 436 -7.28 -95.24 -9.97
C ARG A 436 -8.52 -95.79 -10.68
N LYS A 437 -8.97 -95.17 -11.77
CA LYS A 437 -10.08 -95.67 -12.59
C LYS A 437 -9.70 -96.91 -13.39
N GLU A 438 -8.47 -96.99 -13.88
CA GLU A 438 -7.92 -98.19 -14.53
C GLU A 438 -7.77 -99.34 -13.52
N LEU A 439 -7.31 -99.05 -12.30
CA LEU A 439 -7.30 -99.99 -11.17
C LEU A 439 -8.72 -100.53 -10.88
N GLU A 440 -9.71 -99.64 -10.76
CA GLU A 440 -11.12 -99.96 -10.49
C GLU A 440 -11.80 -100.76 -11.64
N LEU A 441 -11.20 -100.78 -12.84
CA LEU A 441 -11.62 -101.63 -13.96
C LEU A 441 -10.92 -102.99 -13.91
N ALA A 442 -9.59 -103.00 -13.74
CA ALA A 442 -8.79 -104.23 -13.62
C ALA A 442 -9.19 -105.08 -12.39
N GLU A 443 -9.62 -104.44 -11.30
CA GLU A 443 -10.23 -105.13 -10.14
C GLU A 443 -11.53 -105.87 -10.50
N ARG A 444 -12.38 -105.26 -11.34
CA ARG A 444 -13.65 -105.86 -11.77
C ARG A 444 -13.44 -107.00 -12.77
N GLU A 445 -12.58 -106.80 -13.76
CA GLU A 445 -12.20 -107.84 -14.72
C GLU A 445 -11.53 -109.02 -14.00
N GLY A 446 -10.57 -108.74 -13.12
CA GLY A 446 -9.93 -109.72 -12.25
C GLY A 446 -10.85 -110.30 -11.17
N GLN A 447 -12.07 -109.78 -10.97
CA GLN A 447 -13.10 -110.39 -10.12
C GLN A 447 -14.04 -111.29 -10.94
N GLN A 448 -14.42 -110.87 -12.15
CA GLN A 448 -15.16 -111.70 -13.10
C GLN A 448 -14.37 -112.97 -13.47
N SER A 449 -13.07 -112.82 -13.79
CA SER A 449 -12.15 -113.94 -14.03
C SER A 449 -12.08 -114.94 -12.86
N LYS A 450 -12.16 -114.48 -11.60
CA LYS A 450 -12.26 -115.37 -10.42
C LYS A 450 -13.60 -116.08 -10.35
N GLU A 451 -14.71 -115.39 -10.66
CA GLU A 451 -16.06 -115.97 -10.63
C GLU A 451 -16.23 -117.02 -11.74
N ASP A 452 -15.68 -116.77 -12.94
CA ASP A 452 -15.64 -117.74 -14.05
C ASP A 452 -14.72 -118.93 -13.76
N HIS A 453 -13.57 -118.71 -13.09
CA HIS A 453 -12.72 -119.79 -12.58
C HIS A 453 -13.44 -120.65 -11.55
N ASP A 454 -14.15 -120.03 -10.60
CA ASP A 454 -14.93 -120.72 -9.58
C ASP A 454 -16.13 -121.46 -10.18
N LEU A 455 -16.69 -121.01 -11.30
CA LEU A 455 -17.76 -121.72 -12.02
C LEU A 455 -17.20 -122.92 -12.80
N THR A 456 -16.18 -122.72 -13.63
CA THR A 456 -15.54 -123.80 -14.41
C THR A 456 -14.91 -124.89 -13.55
N LEU A 457 -14.40 -124.55 -12.36
CA LEU A 457 -13.98 -125.53 -11.34
C LEU A 457 -15.14 -126.42 -10.86
N LYS A 458 -16.34 -125.84 -10.62
CA LYS A 458 -17.53 -126.62 -10.21
C LYS A 458 -18.00 -127.53 -11.33
N GLU A 459 -18.03 -127.04 -12.57
CA GLU A 459 -18.34 -127.86 -13.75
C GLU A 459 -17.34 -129.02 -13.91
N LEU A 460 -16.04 -128.79 -13.69
CA LEU A 460 -15.02 -129.83 -13.69
C LEU A 460 -15.22 -130.85 -12.56
N GLU A 461 -15.61 -130.43 -11.36
CA GLU A 461 -15.93 -131.33 -10.24
C GLU A 461 -17.20 -132.14 -10.49
N ASP A 462 -18.23 -131.53 -11.07
CA ASP A 462 -19.50 -132.18 -11.42
C ASP A 462 -19.30 -133.24 -12.51
N VAL A 463 -18.64 -132.90 -13.64
CA VAL A 463 -18.31 -133.86 -14.71
C VAL A 463 -17.41 -135.00 -14.19
N ARG A 464 -16.46 -134.70 -13.30
CA ARG A 464 -15.66 -135.75 -12.64
C ARG A 464 -16.50 -136.68 -11.75
N ARG A 465 -17.52 -136.15 -11.06
CA ARG A 465 -18.45 -136.93 -10.24
C ARG A 465 -19.33 -137.82 -11.10
N GLU A 466 -19.93 -137.26 -12.16
CA GLU A 466 -20.74 -138.02 -13.13
C GLU A 466 -19.95 -139.14 -13.81
N LEU A 467 -18.68 -138.90 -14.17
CA LEU A 467 -17.79 -139.93 -14.71
C LEU A 467 -17.55 -141.07 -13.70
N LEU A 468 -17.44 -140.75 -12.41
CA LEU A 468 -17.20 -141.71 -11.33
C LEU A 468 -18.46 -142.54 -11.04
N GLU A 469 -19.63 -141.90 -10.94
CA GLU A 469 -20.93 -142.56 -10.79
C GLU A 469 -21.27 -143.44 -12.02
N SER A 470 -20.98 -142.96 -13.23
CA SER A 470 -21.11 -143.74 -14.48
C SER A 470 -20.19 -144.96 -14.49
N ARG A 471 -18.96 -144.83 -13.96
CA ARG A 471 -17.98 -145.92 -13.86
C ARG A 471 -18.44 -147.02 -12.89
N GLU A 472 -19.01 -146.66 -11.76
CA GLU A 472 -19.50 -147.59 -10.73
C GLU A 472 -20.82 -148.28 -11.13
N THR A 473 -21.81 -147.52 -11.59
CA THR A 473 -23.12 -148.06 -12.03
C THR A 473 -22.98 -149.07 -13.17
N HIS A 474 -22.08 -148.80 -14.12
CA HIS A 474 -21.85 -149.66 -15.30
C HIS A 474 -20.78 -150.75 -15.04
N SER A 475 -20.75 -151.31 -13.83
CA SER A 475 -19.94 -152.49 -13.48
C SER A 475 -20.65 -153.83 -13.80
N SER A 476 -21.83 -153.78 -14.43
CA SER A 476 -22.72 -154.93 -14.65
C SER A 476 -23.27 -154.96 -16.09
N ARG A 477 -22.97 -156.04 -16.82
CA ARG A 477 -23.44 -156.42 -18.17
C ARG A 477 -22.81 -155.68 -19.37
N ASP A 478 -22.88 -156.33 -20.53
CA ASP A 478 -22.02 -156.10 -21.71
C ASP A 478 -22.45 -154.92 -22.61
N LEU A 479 -21.91 -153.72 -22.37
CA LEU A 479 -22.07 -152.53 -23.24
C LEU A 479 -20.73 -151.77 -23.46
N GLY A 480 -19.65 -152.50 -23.73
CA GLY A 480 -18.27 -151.97 -23.73
C GLY A 480 -18.01 -150.76 -24.64
N ASN A 481 -18.48 -150.76 -25.89
CA ASN A 481 -18.13 -149.69 -26.85
C ASN A 481 -18.75 -148.33 -26.46
N SER A 482 -20.06 -148.29 -26.21
CA SER A 482 -20.74 -147.05 -25.81
C SER A 482 -20.21 -146.50 -24.47
N LYS A 483 -19.79 -147.39 -23.55
CA LYS A 483 -19.09 -146.98 -22.32
C LYS A 483 -17.76 -146.29 -22.64
N ASN A 484 -16.93 -146.86 -23.52
CA ASN A 484 -15.66 -146.26 -23.92
C ASN A 484 -15.85 -144.91 -24.65
N GLU A 485 -16.86 -144.80 -25.52
CA GLU A 485 -17.19 -143.56 -26.23
C GLU A 485 -17.64 -142.45 -25.27
N ALA A 486 -18.51 -142.77 -24.30
CA ALA A 486 -18.92 -141.83 -23.25
C ALA A 486 -17.75 -141.44 -22.32
N GLN A 487 -16.89 -142.39 -21.96
CA GLN A 487 -15.69 -142.10 -21.17
C GLN A 487 -14.70 -141.20 -21.92
N GLN A 488 -14.46 -141.45 -23.22
CA GLN A 488 -13.60 -140.59 -24.05
C GLN A 488 -14.18 -139.17 -24.21
N HIS A 489 -15.51 -139.03 -24.33
CA HIS A 489 -16.14 -137.71 -24.37
C HIS A 489 -15.99 -136.96 -23.03
N ALA A 490 -16.18 -137.63 -21.89
CA ALA A 490 -16.03 -137.00 -20.58
C ALA A 490 -14.56 -136.71 -20.24
N GLU A 491 -13.62 -137.57 -20.64
CA GLU A 491 -12.18 -137.32 -20.52
C GLU A 491 -11.72 -136.15 -21.42
N ALA A 492 -12.28 -136.01 -22.63
CA ALA A 492 -12.03 -134.86 -23.51
C ALA A 492 -12.60 -133.55 -22.94
N GLU A 493 -13.81 -133.56 -22.37
CA GLU A 493 -14.38 -132.36 -21.75
C GLU A 493 -13.69 -131.99 -20.44
N ILE A 494 -13.23 -132.97 -19.66
CA ILE A 494 -12.32 -132.75 -18.52
C ILE A 494 -11.03 -132.07 -18.99
N ALA A 495 -10.39 -132.56 -20.07
CA ALA A 495 -9.18 -131.94 -20.61
C ALA A 495 -9.43 -130.52 -21.14
N ARG A 496 -10.59 -130.27 -21.75
CA ARG A 496 -11.03 -128.95 -22.23
C ARG A 496 -11.24 -127.97 -21.07
N LEU A 497 -12.01 -128.36 -20.05
CA LEU A 497 -12.23 -127.57 -18.84
C LEU A 497 -10.91 -127.30 -18.11
N GLN A 498 -9.98 -128.26 -18.08
CA GLN A 498 -8.63 -128.04 -17.53
C GLN A 498 -7.81 -127.02 -18.34
N SER A 499 -7.95 -126.94 -19.66
CA SER A 499 -7.33 -125.89 -20.49
C SER A 499 -7.92 -124.52 -20.13
N VAL A 500 -9.26 -124.41 -20.11
CA VAL A 500 -9.97 -123.16 -19.78
C VAL A 500 -9.63 -122.67 -18.36
N ILE A 501 -9.58 -123.57 -17.37
CA ILE A 501 -9.17 -123.25 -16.00
C ILE A 501 -7.72 -122.75 -15.94
N GLN A 502 -6.83 -123.28 -16.79
CA GLN A 502 -5.43 -122.84 -16.87
C GLN A 502 -5.29 -121.50 -17.59
N GLU A 503 -6.07 -121.26 -18.65
CA GLU A 503 -6.16 -119.99 -19.37
C GLU A 503 -6.68 -118.87 -18.45
N ILE A 504 -7.83 -119.07 -17.81
CA ILE A 504 -8.41 -118.12 -16.84
C ILE A 504 -7.46 -117.88 -15.64
N GLN A 505 -6.75 -118.91 -15.17
CA GLN A 505 -5.77 -118.76 -14.09
C GLN A 505 -4.56 -117.91 -14.54
N GLN A 506 -4.12 -118.02 -15.80
CA GLN A 506 -3.06 -117.17 -16.34
C GLN A 506 -3.54 -115.71 -16.47
N GLU A 507 -4.72 -115.47 -17.05
CA GLU A 507 -5.33 -114.13 -17.14
C GLU A 507 -5.45 -113.47 -15.76
N LYS A 508 -5.97 -114.22 -14.77
CA LYS A 508 -6.07 -113.81 -13.36
C LYS A 508 -4.72 -113.44 -12.76
N ASP A 509 -3.67 -114.22 -12.99
CA ASP A 509 -2.33 -113.92 -12.50
C ASP A 509 -1.73 -112.68 -13.19
N GLU A 510 -1.95 -112.50 -14.50
CA GLU A 510 -1.57 -111.29 -15.26
C GLU A 510 -2.31 -110.03 -14.76
N HIS A 511 -3.63 -110.10 -14.54
CA HIS A 511 -4.41 -109.03 -13.89
C HIS A 511 -3.90 -108.74 -12.47
N CYS A 512 -3.55 -109.76 -11.69
CA CYS A 512 -2.99 -109.60 -10.34
C CYS A 512 -1.59 -108.97 -10.33
N GLU A 513 -0.81 -109.06 -11.42
CA GLU A 513 0.42 -108.28 -11.58
C GLU A 513 0.15 -106.85 -12.08
N ALA A 514 -0.79 -106.65 -13.00
CA ALA A 514 -1.18 -105.34 -13.50
C ALA A 514 -1.72 -104.43 -12.39
N HIS A 515 -2.61 -104.97 -11.54
CA HIS A 515 -3.15 -104.31 -10.35
C HIS A 515 -2.03 -103.85 -9.41
N ARG A 516 -1.12 -104.74 -8.98
CA ARG A 516 0.04 -104.39 -8.13
C ARG A 516 0.98 -103.35 -8.74
N ARG A 517 1.11 -103.29 -10.07
CA ARG A 517 1.89 -102.24 -10.76
C ARG A 517 1.19 -100.88 -10.69
N ALA A 518 -0.13 -100.85 -10.85
CA ALA A 518 -0.93 -99.64 -10.75
C ALA A 518 -0.99 -99.11 -9.30
N GLU A 519 -1.19 -99.97 -8.29
CA GLU A 519 -1.11 -99.60 -6.86
C GLU A 519 0.23 -98.93 -6.53
N ALA A 520 1.35 -99.54 -6.94
CA ALA A 520 2.69 -99.03 -6.62
C ALA A 520 3.00 -97.66 -7.26
N GLU A 521 2.49 -97.37 -8.46
CA GLU A 521 2.67 -96.04 -9.07
C GLU A 521 1.66 -95.02 -8.52
N ILE A 522 0.46 -95.45 -8.08
CA ILE A 522 -0.49 -94.60 -7.33
C ILE A 522 0.13 -94.12 -6.01
N ASP A 523 0.70 -95.03 -5.20
CA ASP A 523 1.39 -94.68 -3.95
C ASP A 523 2.55 -93.71 -4.21
N ARG A 524 3.31 -93.94 -5.28
CA ARG A 524 4.45 -93.10 -5.68
C ARG A 524 4.03 -91.69 -6.09
N LEU A 525 2.99 -91.55 -6.92
CA LEU A 525 2.45 -90.26 -7.34
C LEU A 525 1.84 -89.50 -6.16
N GLN A 526 1.16 -90.20 -5.24
CA GLN A 526 0.67 -89.62 -3.98
C GLN A 526 1.81 -89.09 -3.10
N ALA A 527 2.92 -89.82 -2.98
CA ALA A 527 4.10 -89.35 -2.23
C ALA A 527 4.72 -88.08 -2.85
N VAL A 528 4.80 -88.00 -4.19
CA VAL A 528 5.29 -86.81 -4.89
C VAL A 528 4.36 -85.61 -4.68
N ILE A 529 3.04 -85.79 -4.76
CA ILE A 529 2.07 -84.71 -4.49
C ILE A 529 2.20 -84.21 -3.04
N HIS A 530 2.31 -85.12 -2.06
CA HIS A 530 2.48 -84.75 -0.65
C HIS A 530 3.77 -83.96 -0.43
N GLN A 531 4.88 -84.33 -1.09
CA GLN A 531 6.13 -83.57 -0.99
C GLN A 531 5.99 -82.15 -1.55
N ILE A 532 5.41 -81.97 -2.74
CA ILE A 532 5.23 -80.63 -3.33
C ILE A 532 4.25 -79.79 -2.48
N GLN A 533 3.25 -80.42 -1.84
CA GLN A 533 2.36 -79.76 -0.88
C GLN A 533 3.11 -79.29 0.37
N GLN A 534 3.98 -80.12 0.95
CA GLN A 534 4.82 -79.72 2.10
C GLN A 534 5.76 -78.55 1.72
N GLU A 535 6.43 -78.63 0.57
CA GLU A 535 7.28 -77.54 0.06
C GLU A 535 6.47 -76.24 -0.12
N LYS A 536 5.21 -76.32 -0.56
CA LYS A 536 4.29 -75.17 -0.69
C LYS A 536 3.87 -74.58 0.65
N ASP A 537 3.58 -75.39 1.65
CA ASP A 537 3.18 -74.91 2.98
C ASP A 537 4.40 -74.33 3.75
N GLU A 538 5.59 -74.92 3.62
CA GLU A 538 6.85 -74.33 4.13
C GLU A 538 7.14 -72.96 3.49
N HIS A 539 6.90 -72.82 2.18
CA HIS A 539 6.99 -71.52 1.49
C HIS A 539 5.91 -70.53 1.94
N ARG A 540 4.69 -70.97 2.26
CA ARG A 540 3.64 -70.09 2.82
C ARG A 540 4.03 -69.57 4.19
N GLU A 541 4.48 -70.43 5.10
CA GLU A 541 4.94 -69.97 6.42
C GLU A 541 6.10 -68.97 6.30
N ALA A 542 7.03 -69.18 5.36
CA ALA A 542 8.11 -68.23 5.09
C ALA A 542 7.58 -66.88 4.58
N HIS A 543 6.53 -66.88 3.75
CA HIS A 543 5.88 -65.66 3.27
C HIS A 543 5.13 -64.92 4.39
N GLU A 544 4.35 -65.62 5.23
CA GLU A 544 3.62 -65.03 6.36
C GLU A 544 4.57 -64.39 7.38
N ARG A 545 5.72 -65.04 7.65
CA ARG A 545 6.79 -64.47 8.50
C ARG A 545 7.38 -63.19 7.89
N ALA A 546 7.57 -63.15 6.57
CA ALA A 546 8.08 -61.96 5.88
C ALA A 546 7.04 -60.82 5.87
N GLU A 547 5.74 -61.13 5.73
CA GLU A 547 4.69 -60.11 5.84
C GLU A 547 4.59 -59.54 7.26
N ALA A 548 4.72 -60.37 8.29
CA ALA A 548 4.82 -59.94 9.69
C ALA A 548 6.06 -59.05 9.95
N GLU A 549 7.18 -59.28 9.25
CA GLU A 549 8.34 -58.39 9.31
C GLU A 549 8.08 -57.06 8.56
N THR A 550 7.47 -57.09 7.37
CA THR A 550 7.15 -55.85 6.63
C THR A 550 6.14 -54.96 7.35
N THR A 551 5.14 -55.54 8.03
CA THR A 551 4.17 -54.76 8.83
C THR A 551 4.82 -54.16 10.07
N ARG A 552 5.72 -54.90 10.75
CA ARG A 552 6.54 -54.34 11.82
C ARG A 552 7.44 -53.19 11.34
N LEU A 553 8.05 -53.32 10.16
CA LEU A 553 8.86 -52.25 9.57
C LEU A 553 8.01 -51.05 9.14
N GLN A 554 6.76 -51.25 8.69
CA GLN A 554 5.81 -50.17 8.44
C GLN A 554 5.50 -49.40 9.71
N THR A 555 5.19 -50.07 10.83
CA THR A 555 4.96 -49.38 12.12
C THR A 555 6.17 -48.56 12.56
N ILE A 556 7.40 -49.06 12.41
CA ILE A 556 8.62 -48.30 12.74
C ILE A 556 8.80 -47.08 11.81
N VAL A 557 8.41 -47.18 10.54
CA VAL A 557 8.43 -46.04 9.60
C VAL A 557 7.34 -45.01 9.95
N GLU A 558 6.17 -45.44 10.41
CA GLU A 558 5.10 -44.57 10.92
C GLU A 558 5.53 -43.85 12.21
N GLU A 559 6.14 -44.57 13.17
CA GLU A 559 6.74 -43.99 14.39
C GLU A 559 7.80 -42.93 14.06
N VAL A 560 8.75 -43.24 13.18
CA VAL A 560 9.82 -42.29 12.76
C VAL A 560 9.26 -41.09 11.99
N GLN A 561 8.19 -41.27 11.20
CA GLN A 561 7.53 -40.16 10.52
C GLN A 561 6.75 -39.27 11.51
N GLN A 562 6.12 -39.84 12.54
CA GLN A 562 5.51 -39.06 13.63
C GLN A 562 6.57 -38.29 14.43
N GLU A 563 7.68 -38.92 14.83
CA GLU A 563 8.80 -38.23 15.50
C GLU A 563 9.32 -37.06 14.66
N LYS A 564 9.48 -37.26 13.34
CA LYS A 564 9.90 -36.20 12.41
C LYS A 564 8.90 -35.04 12.35
N ASP A 565 7.59 -35.32 12.34
CA ASP A 565 6.57 -34.27 12.28
C ASP A 565 6.45 -33.50 13.61
N GLU A 566 6.62 -34.19 14.75
CA GLU A 566 6.76 -33.55 16.07
C GLU A 566 8.02 -32.65 16.15
N GLN A 567 9.13 -33.07 15.54
CA GLN A 567 10.34 -32.25 15.40
C GLN A 567 10.13 -31.06 14.45
N HIS A 568 9.38 -31.22 13.35
CA HIS A 568 9.01 -30.10 12.49
C HIS A 568 8.12 -29.07 13.21
N GLU A 569 7.14 -29.50 14.02
CA GLU A 569 6.41 -28.57 14.88
C GLU A 569 7.31 -27.89 15.92
N ALA A 570 8.23 -28.64 16.55
CA ALA A 570 9.16 -28.09 17.53
C ALA A 570 10.09 -27.05 16.91
N HIS A 571 10.57 -27.30 15.69
CA HIS A 571 11.33 -26.34 14.89
C HIS A 571 10.49 -25.11 14.52
N GLY A 572 9.24 -25.29 14.07
CA GLY A 572 8.32 -24.18 13.79
C GLY A 572 8.05 -23.30 15.01
N ARG A 573 7.87 -23.90 16.20
CA ARG A 573 7.78 -23.18 17.47
C ARG A 573 9.06 -22.41 17.82
N ALA A 574 10.23 -23.00 17.57
CA ALA A 574 11.52 -22.33 17.79
C ALA A 574 11.75 -21.15 16.83
N VAL A 575 11.46 -21.32 15.54
CA VAL A 575 11.56 -20.25 14.53
C VAL A 575 10.61 -19.09 14.85
N ALA A 576 9.38 -19.39 15.30
CA ALA A 576 8.42 -18.37 15.73
C ALA A 576 8.86 -17.60 17.00
N GLU A 577 9.71 -18.17 17.84
CA GLU A 577 10.31 -17.46 18.98
C GLU A 577 11.56 -16.66 18.55
N VAL A 578 12.35 -17.17 17.60
CA VAL A 578 13.48 -16.42 17.01
C VAL A 578 12.98 -15.15 16.31
N THR A 579 11.89 -15.20 15.54
CA THR A 579 11.35 -13.99 14.89
C THR A 579 10.80 -12.98 15.92
N ARG A 580 10.16 -13.42 17.01
CA ARG A 580 9.76 -12.53 18.12
C ARG A 580 10.98 -11.86 18.79
N LEU A 581 12.08 -12.60 18.96
CA LEU A 581 13.30 -12.04 19.53
C LEU A 581 13.98 -11.05 18.56
N GLN A 582 13.92 -11.30 17.26
CA GLN A 582 14.37 -10.36 16.23
C GLN A 582 13.52 -9.07 16.22
N ASP A 583 12.18 -9.17 16.27
CA ASP A 583 11.28 -8.03 16.42
C ASP A 583 11.61 -7.18 17.66
N ILE A 584 11.99 -7.82 18.77
CA ILE A 584 12.35 -7.16 20.03
C ILE A 584 13.72 -6.48 19.91
N ILE A 585 14.71 -7.13 19.30
CA ILE A 585 16.04 -6.55 19.05
C ILE A 585 15.91 -5.32 18.14
N GLN A 586 15.17 -5.41 17.03
CA GLN A 586 14.95 -4.30 16.10
C GLN A 586 14.29 -3.10 16.80
N LYS A 587 13.30 -3.34 17.69
CA LYS A 587 12.68 -2.27 18.51
C LYS A 587 13.66 -1.65 19.50
N ILE A 588 14.51 -2.45 20.15
CA ILE A 588 15.56 -1.95 21.06
C ILE A 588 16.61 -1.13 20.29
N GLU A 589 16.87 -1.45 19.02
CA GLU A 589 17.79 -0.69 18.16
C GLU A 589 17.18 0.60 17.65
N GLN A 590 15.91 0.59 17.23
CA GLN A 590 15.15 1.81 16.93
C GLN A 590 15.06 2.73 18.15
N GLU A 591 14.76 2.20 19.35
CA GLU A 591 14.77 2.98 20.59
C GLU A 591 16.14 3.62 20.90
N LYS A 592 17.26 2.97 20.54
CA LYS A 592 18.60 3.58 20.69
C LYS A 592 18.80 4.72 19.68
N ILE A 593 18.35 4.55 18.44
CA ILE A 593 18.45 5.58 17.39
C ILE A 593 17.58 6.79 17.75
N GLU A 594 16.34 6.58 18.21
CA GLU A 594 15.46 7.67 18.67
C GLU A 594 16.02 8.42 19.88
N ARG A 595 16.68 7.72 20.82
CA ARG A 595 17.40 8.36 21.93
C ARG A 595 18.61 9.17 21.44
N HIS A 596 19.39 8.65 20.50
CA HIS A 596 20.52 9.38 19.91
C HIS A 596 20.05 10.64 19.16
N GLU A 597 18.97 10.55 18.38
CA GLU A 597 18.33 11.73 17.76
C GLU A 597 17.80 12.72 18.81
N ALA A 598 17.28 12.25 19.94
CA ALA A 598 16.81 13.12 21.02
C ALA A 598 17.99 13.84 21.72
N ASP A 599 19.09 13.14 21.98
CA ASP A 599 20.31 13.69 22.55
C ASP A 599 20.96 14.71 21.61
N GLU A 600 21.09 14.43 20.30
CA GLU A 600 21.56 15.39 19.29
C GLU A 600 20.70 16.67 19.24
N ARG A 601 19.37 16.53 19.30
CA ARG A 601 18.44 17.67 19.33
C ARG A 601 18.61 18.48 20.61
N ALA A 602 18.81 17.82 21.75
CA ALA A 602 19.07 18.49 23.03
C ALA A 602 20.42 19.22 23.02
N GLU A 603 21.48 18.63 22.45
CA GLU A 603 22.76 19.32 22.25
C GLU A 603 22.63 20.55 21.33
N ALA A 604 21.87 20.43 20.23
CA ALA A 604 21.60 21.56 19.32
C ALA A 604 20.79 22.69 20.00
N GLU A 605 19.83 22.35 20.87
CA GLU A 605 19.12 23.34 21.69
C GLU A 605 20.04 23.98 22.74
N ILE A 606 20.90 23.19 23.40
CA ILE A 606 21.92 23.69 24.32
C ILE A 606 22.90 24.64 23.63
N VAL A 607 23.29 24.39 22.36
CA VAL A 607 24.10 25.33 21.57
C VAL A 607 23.34 26.64 21.32
N ARG A 608 22.09 26.59 20.84
CA ARG A 608 21.25 27.80 20.63
C ARG A 608 21.04 28.60 21.93
N LEU A 609 20.87 27.92 23.06
CA LEU A 609 20.76 28.58 24.36
C LEU A 609 22.09 29.21 24.80
N ARG A 610 23.24 28.60 24.51
CA ARG A 610 24.56 29.22 24.73
C ARG A 610 24.76 30.46 23.85
N ASP A 611 24.26 30.44 22.61
CA ASP A 611 24.36 31.56 21.68
C ASP A 611 23.48 32.74 22.12
N THR A 612 22.21 32.51 22.46
CA THR A 612 21.33 33.58 23.00
C THR A 612 21.82 34.12 24.35
N ILE A 613 22.43 33.29 25.20
CA ILE A 613 23.12 33.75 26.42
C ILE A 613 24.32 34.65 26.09
N ARG A 614 25.04 34.40 24.98
CA ARG A 614 26.13 35.25 24.51
C ARG A 614 25.62 36.58 23.96
N GLU A 615 24.53 36.57 23.19
CA GLU A 615 23.85 37.78 22.70
C GLU A 615 23.40 38.67 23.87
N ILE A 616 22.71 38.10 24.87
CA ILE A 616 22.28 38.82 26.09
C ILE A 616 23.49 39.33 26.90
N GLN A 617 24.63 38.63 26.88
CA GLN A 617 25.88 39.13 27.49
C GLN A 617 26.44 40.34 26.71
N GLN A 618 26.43 40.30 25.38
CA GLN A 618 26.85 41.44 24.55
C GLN A 618 25.89 42.64 24.72
N GLU A 619 24.58 42.45 24.66
CA GLU A 619 23.59 43.52 24.92
C GLU A 619 23.80 44.15 26.30
N LYS A 620 24.10 43.34 27.31
CA LYS A 620 24.42 43.81 28.67
C LYS A 620 25.73 44.61 28.71
N GLU A 621 26.75 44.24 27.94
CA GLU A 621 28.01 45.01 27.82
C GLU A 621 27.80 46.32 27.06
N GLU A 622 27.03 46.32 25.97
CA GLU A 622 26.63 47.53 25.23
C GLU A 622 25.77 48.47 26.10
N HIS A 623 24.84 47.93 26.89
CA HIS A 623 24.10 48.69 27.90
C HIS A 623 25.00 49.20 29.03
N HIS A 624 26.03 48.46 29.42
CA HIS A 624 27.00 48.93 30.42
C HIS A 624 27.84 50.08 29.86
N GLU A 625 28.34 49.98 28.63
CA GLU A 625 29.00 51.10 27.94
C GLU A 625 28.10 52.31 27.80
N ALA A 626 26.86 52.13 27.34
CA ALA A 626 25.88 53.20 27.21
C ALA A 626 25.62 53.88 28.57
N ARG A 627 25.53 53.11 29.65
CA ARG A 627 25.43 53.62 31.01
C ARG A 627 26.69 54.39 31.43
N VAL A 628 27.89 53.91 31.17
CA VAL A 628 29.15 54.62 31.49
C VAL A 628 29.25 55.93 30.70
N ARG A 629 28.83 55.96 29.43
CA ARG A 629 28.73 57.18 28.62
C ARG A 629 27.74 58.19 29.23
N LEU A 630 26.57 57.71 29.71
CA LEU A 630 25.58 58.55 30.41
C LEU A 630 26.08 59.04 31.78
N GLU A 631 26.78 58.22 32.55
CA GLU A 631 27.40 58.62 33.83
C GLU A 631 28.51 59.67 33.60
N GLY A 632 29.27 59.56 32.51
CA GLY A 632 30.23 60.59 32.08
C GLY A 632 29.57 61.91 31.68
N GLU A 633 28.45 61.87 30.96
CA GLU A 633 27.68 63.08 30.61
C GLU A 633 27.00 63.70 31.84
N VAL A 634 26.51 62.89 32.79
CA VAL A 634 26.02 63.37 34.09
C VAL A 634 27.14 64.06 34.88
N ALA A 635 28.35 63.50 34.91
CA ALA A 635 29.50 64.14 35.54
C ALA A 635 29.88 65.47 34.83
N ARG A 636 29.80 65.52 33.50
CA ARG A 636 29.99 66.77 32.72
C ARG A 636 28.94 67.82 33.08
N LEU A 637 27.67 67.43 33.17
CA LEU A 637 26.57 68.32 33.56
C LEU A 637 26.69 68.78 35.02
N GLN A 638 27.13 67.92 35.94
CA GLN A 638 27.46 68.31 37.31
C GLN A 638 28.59 69.36 37.37
N GLY A 639 29.62 69.21 36.53
CA GLY A 639 30.67 70.24 36.38
C GLY A 639 30.14 71.59 35.89
N VAL A 640 29.21 71.58 34.93
CA VAL A 640 28.53 72.81 34.46
C VAL A 640 27.62 73.40 35.54
N ILE A 641 26.93 72.57 36.33
CA ILE A 641 26.13 73.03 37.48
C ILE A 641 27.04 73.69 38.53
N GLY A 642 28.21 73.12 38.82
CA GLY A 642 29.21 73.74 39.71
C GLY A 642 29.68 75.11 39.21
N GLN A 643 30.00 75.25 37.93
CA GLN A 643 30.35 76.54 37.32
C GLN A 643 29.19 77.56 37.37
N LEU A 644 27.95 77.10 37.24
CA LEU A 644 26.76 77.95 37.41
C LEU A 644 26.52 78.33 38.89
N GLN A 645 26.92 77.49 39.85
CA GLN A 645 26.89 77.81 41.28
C GLN A 645 27.98 78.83 41.65
N GLU A 646 29.22 78.65 41.20
CA GLU A 646 30.28 79.68 41.34
C GLU A 646 29.86 81.02 40.69
N SER A 647 29.23 80.96 39.50
CA SER A 647 28.65 82.14 38.87
C SER A 647 27.48 82.73 39.66
N ALA A 648 26.70 81.93 40.38
CA ALA A 648 25.62 82.41 41.25
C ALA A 648 26.15 83.05 42.54
N GLU A 649 27.18 82.48 43.18
CA GLU A 649 27.85 83.07 44.35
C GLU A 649 28.52 84.41 44.01
N SER A 650 29.22 84.48 42.87
CA SER A 650 29.80 85.75 42.38
C SER A 650 28.72 86.79 42.04
N ARG A 651 27.54 86.35 41.58
CA ARG A 651 26.37 87.20 41.33
C ARG A 651 25.73 87.67 42.64
N GLU A 652 25.60 86.80 43.64
CA GLU A 652 25.10 87.19 44.97
C GLU A 652 26.04 88.22 45.60
N SER A 653 27.37 88.03 45.50
CA SER A 653 28.34 89.03 45.96
C SER A 653 28.20 90.38 45.23
N ALA A 654 27.88 90.37 43.92
CA ALA A 654 27.58 91.58 43.17
C ALA A 654 26.23 92.20 43.57
N GLU A 655 25.20 91.40 43.84
CA GLU A 655 23.89 91.88 44.30
C GLU A 655 23.97 92.44 45.74
N GLN A 656 24.81 91.88 46.62
CA GLN A 656 25.15 92.45 47.92
C GLN A 656 25.89 93.81 47.78
N GLN A 657 26.80 93.95 46.81
CA GLN A 657 27.44 95.24 46.50
C GLN A 657 26.43 96.27 45.95
N VAL A 658 25.47 95.85 45.11
CA VAL A 658 24.37 96.71 44.65
C VAL A 658 23.50 97.15 45.83
N ALA A 659 23.13 96.25 46.74
CA ALA A 659 22.35 96.60 47.93
C ALA A 659 23.08 97.63 48.84
N GLN A 660 24.40 97.51 49.01
CA GLN A 660 25.21 98.52 49.71
C GLN A 660 25.21 99.88 48.97
N LEU A 661 25.33 99.88 47.65
CA LEU A 661 25.22 101.10 46.85
C LEU A 661 23.82 101.73 46.97
N GLU A 662 22.76 100.93 46.93
CA GLU A 662 21.37 101.38 47.15
C GLU A 662 21.18 101.99 48.54
N GLU A 663 21.77 101.41 49.60
CA GLU A 663 21.74 102.02 50.95
C GLU A 663 22.43 103.39 50.95
N THR A 664 23.62 103.54 50.34
CA THR A 664 24.28 104.85 50.25
C THR A 664 23.47 105.87 49.43
N ILE A 665 22.79 105.42 48.36
CA ILE A 665 21.87 106.27 47.58
C ILE A 665 20.66 106.69 48.43
N HIS A 666 20.12 105.80 49.26
CA HIS A 666 19.04 106.12 50.19
C HIS A 666 19.48 107.13 51.26
N GLN A 667 20.70 107.01 51.79
CA GLN A 667 21.27 107.97 52.75
C GLN A 667 21.51 109.33 52.09
N ILE A 668 22.08 109.38 50.87
CA ILE A 668 22.24 110.62 50.09
C ILE A 668 20.89 111.28 49.78
N ARG A 669 19.83 110.50 49.49
CA ARG A 669 18.46 111.01 49.31
C ARG A 669 17.89 111.57 50.61
N HIS A 670 18.08 110.89 51.75
CA HIS A 670 17.60 111.37 53.05
C HIS A 670 18.26 112.70 53.44
N ASP A 671 19.58 112.82 53.25
CA ASP A 671 20.34 114.06 53.40
C ASP A 671 19.82 115.19 52.50
N ALA A 672 19.43 114.87 51.26
CA ALA A 672 18.85 115.83 50.34
C ALA A 672 17.44 116.28 50.77
N ASP A 673 16.59 115.35 51.21
CA ASP A 673 15.24 115.65 51.71
C ASP A 673 15.27 116.52 52.99
N ILE A 674 16.25 116.29 53.88
CA ILE A 674 16.48 117.16 55.05
C ILE A 674 16.83 118.59 54.59
N ARG A 675 17.79 118.74 53.66
CA ARG A 675 18.19 120.07 53.13
C ARG A 675 17.06 120.77 52.37
N ILE A 676 16.22 120.01 51.65
CA ILE A 676 15.01 120.53 51.00
C ILE A 676 14.03 121.03 52.07
N LYS A 677 13.84 120.28 53.15
CA LYS A 677 12.95 120.68 54.25
C LYS A 677 13.42 121.96 54.94
N GLU A 678 14.71 122.03 55.30
CA GLU A 678 15.34 123.24 55.85
C GLU A 678 15.14 124.46 54.93
N ALA A 679 15.31 124.27 53.61
CA ALA A 679 15.05 125.31 52.63
C ALA A 679 13.56 125.72 52.60
N THR A 680 12.61 124.78 52.66
CA THR A 680 11.17 125.11 52.72
C THR A 680 10.76 125.82 54.00
N ASP A 681 11.30 125.43 55.15
CA ASP A 681 11.03 126.08 56.43
C ASP A 681 11.61 127.51 56.45
N SER A 682 12.80 127.71 55.86
CA SER A 682 13.39 129.05 55.68
C SER A 682 12.55 129.96 54.76
N ARG A 683 11.93 129.38 53.72
CA ARG A 683 11.02 130.08 52.82
C ARG A 683 9.71 130.44 53.50
N ALA A 684 9.11 129.53 54.27
CA ALA A 684 7.90 129.81 55.03
C ALA A 684 8.10 130.98 56.03
N GLN A 685 9.28 131.10 56.63
CA GLN A 685 9.65 132.26 57.46
C GLN A 685 9.83 133.57 56.68
N ALA A 686 10.14 133.52 55.38
CA ALA A 686 10.17 134.69 54.51
C ALA A 686 8.75 135.09 54.09
N ASP A 687 7.94 134.14 53.65
CA ASP A 687 6.55 134.35 53.24
C ASP A 687 5.70 134.90 54.42
N ALA A 688 5.94 134.44 55.66
CA ALA A 688 5.31 135.00 56.86
C ALA A 688 5.68 136.47 57.15
N LYS A 689 6.90 136.91 56.79
CA LYS A 689 7.32 138.33 56.90
C LYS A 689 6.70 139.19 55.81
N ILE A 690 6.50 138.63 54.61
CA ILE A 690 5.76 139.30 53.53
C ILE A 690 4.33 139.58 53.99
N ALA A 691 3.62 138.57 54.53
CA ALA A 691 2.27 138.75 55.05
C ALA A 691 2.15 139.82 56.16
N GLN A 692 3.16 139.96 57.04
CA GLN A 692 3.19 141.05 58.02
C GLN A 692 3.33 142.44 57.38
N LEU A 693 4.15 142.57 56.33
CA LEU A 693 4.32 143.83 55.59
C LEU A 693 3.07 144.19 54.79
N GLU A 694 2.40 143.21 54.19
CA GLU A 694 1.12 143.39 53.50
C GLU A 694 0.00 143.83 54.45
N GLY A 695 -0.06 143.27 55.67
CA GLY A 695 -0.96 143.73 56.72
C GLY A 695 -0.77 145.21 57.06
N ALA A 696 0.48 145.62 57.30
CA ALA A 696 0.81 147.02 57.60
C ALA A 696 0.50 147.97 56.42
N MET A 697 0.60 147.52 55.16
CA MET A 697 0.16 148.31 54.00
C MET A 697 -1.36 148.50 53.95
N ASN A 698 -2.14 147.50 54.39
CA ASN A 698 -3.61 147.59 54.39
C ASN A 698 -4.14 148.52 55.48
N GLU A 699 -3.56 148.53 56.69
CA GLU A 699 -3.94 149.49 57.75
C GLU A 699 -3.76 150.96 57.30
N VAL A 700 -2.65 151.25 56.60
CA VAL A 700 -2.40 152.58 56.00
C VAL A 700 -3.42 152.90 54.90
N ARG A 701 -3.88 151.89 54.16
CA ARG A 701 -4.85 152.04 53.07
C ARG A 701 -6.26 152.35 53.60
N GLU A 702 -6.70 151.67 54.65
CA GLU A 702 -7.98 151.95 55.33
C GLU A 702 -8.00 153.35 55.96
N SER A 703 -6.88 153.79 56.54
CA SER A 703 -6.73 155.15 57.07
C SER A 703 -6.93 156.23 56.00
N LEU A 704 -6.36 156.04 54.79
CA LEU A 704 -6.57 156.92 53.64
C LEU A 704 -8.01 156.88 53.10
N GLU A 705 -8.66 155.71 53.08
CA GLU A 705 -10.05 155.59 52.63
C GLU A 705 -11.03 156.30 53.57
N SER A 706 -10.77 156.29 54.88
CA SER A 706 -11.56 157.04 55.87
C SER A 706 -11.50 158.55 55.62
N GLN A 707 -10.31 159.11 55.39
CA GLN A 707 -10.12 160.53 55.08
C GLN A 707 -10.79 160.95 53.77
N LEU A 708 -10.85 160.06 52.77
CA LEU A 708 -11.56 160.32 51.51
C LEU A 708 -13.09 160.37 51.70
N LYS A 709 -13.67 159.51 52.54
CA LYS A 709 -15.12 159.49 52.80
C LYS A 709 -15.61 160.80 53.42
N GLU A 710 -14.95 161.26 54.49
CA GLU A 710 -15.27 162.52 55.17
C GLU A 710 -15.21 163.73 54.20
N ALA A 711 -14.20 163.76 53.32
CA ALA A 711 -14.09 164.79 52.28
C ALA A 711 -15.20 164.71 51.21
N THR A 712 -15.67 163.51 50.84
CA THR A 712 -16.77 163.36 49.88
C THR A 712 -18.13 163.75 50.47
N GLU A 713 -18.39 163.46 51.74
CA GLU A 713 -19.66 163.84 52.40
C GLU A 713 -19.78 165.36 52.56
N ALA A 714 -18.67 166.05 52.88
CA ALA A 714 -18.62 167.51 52.89
C ALA A 714 -18.92 168.13 51.50
N ARG A 715 -18.46 167.48 50.41
CA ARG A 715 -18.75 167.92 49.03
C ARG A 715 -20.22 167.70 48.64
N ASN A 716 -20.78 166.53 48.95
CA ASN A 716 -22.16 166.18 48.55
C ASN A 716 -23.18 167.16 49.14
N ASN A 717 -23.01 167.54 50.42
CA ASN A 717 -23.87 168.52 51.09
C ASN A 717 -23.85 169.93 50.42
N ALA A 718 -22.76 170.29 49.73
CA ALA A 718 -22.69 171.52 48.94
C ALA A 718 -23.37 171.37 47.56
N GLU A 719 -23.19 170.22 46.89
CA GLU A 719 -23.84 169.92 45.61
C GLU A 719 -25.37 169.78 45.75
N GLU A 720 -25.89 169.24 46.86
CA GLU A 720 -27.34 169.17 47.11
C GLU A 720 -28.00 170.54 47.25
N ASN A 721 -27.35 171.49 47.95
CA ASN A 721 -27.89 172.84 48.08
C ASN A 721 -27.82 173.62 46.75
N SER A 722 -26.76 173.43 45.95
CA SER A 722 -26.68 174.01 44.60
C SER A 722 -27.75 173.42 43.67
N THR A 723 -27.90 172.09 43.67
CA THR A 723 -28.89 171.41 42.81
C THR A 723 -30.34 171.65 43.25
N ARG A 724 -30.62 172.05 44.50
CA ARG A 724 -31.98 172.45 44.90
C ARG A 724 -32.42 173.75 44.24
N LEU A 725 -31.61 174.81 44.30
CA LEU A 725 -31.88 176.07 43.57
C LEU A 725 -31.95 175.84 42.05
N GLN A 726 -31.17 174.89 41.53
CA GLN A 726 -31.16 174.55 40.11
C GLN A 726 -32.38 173.69 39.70
N LYS A 727 -32.94 172.88 40.61
CA LYS A 727 -34.20 172.15 40.40
C LYS A 727 -35.40 173.10 40.33
N GLU A 728 -35.50 174.07 41.25
CA GLU A 728 -36.53 175.13 41.21
C GLU A 728 -36.52 175.89 39.86
N LEU A 729 -35.34 176.07 39.25
CA LEU A 729 -35.18 176.60 37.90
C LEU A 729 -35.66 175.64 36.79
N THR A 730 -35.26 174.36 36.84
CA THR A 730 -35.57 173.39 35.75
C THR A 730 -36.95 172.72 35.85
N GLU A 731 -37.64 172.80 36.98
CA GLU A 731 -39.01 172.26 37.12
C GLU A 731 -40.02 173.22 36.45
N LEU A 732 -39.79 174.53 36.57
CA LEU A 732 -40.42 175.58 35.75
C LEU A 732 -40.18 175.41 34.24
N GLU A 733 -39.11 174.70 33.83
CA GLU A 733 -38.86 174.34 32.42
C GLU A 733 -39.49 172.99 32.03
N ARG A 734 -39.71 172.06 32.98
CA ARG A 734 -40.18 170.69 32.68
C ARG A 734 -41.69 170.58 32.51
N ASP A 735 -42.45 171.41 33.21
CA ASP A 735 -43.90 171.58 33.01
C ASP A 735 -44.25 171.92 31.54
N VAL A 736 -43.30 172.48 30.79
CA VAL A 736 -43.46 172.87 29.38
C VAL A 736 -43.34 171.69 28.40
N VAL A 737 -42.73 170.56 28.80
CA VAL A 737 -42.24 169.55 27.82
C VAL A 737 -42.95 168.20 27.88
N ARG A 738 -42.88 167.43 28.98
CA ARG A 738 -43.18 165.98 28.93
C ARG A 738 -44.54 165.53 29.45
N ALA A 739 -45.56 166.37 29.24
CA ALA A 739 -46.94 165.91 29.00
C ALA A 739 -47.10 165.21 27.62
N GLN A 740 -46.02 164.63 27.09
CA GLN A 740 -45.83 164.26 25.70
C GLN A 740 -45.05 162.93 25.65
N THR A 741 -45.83 161.84 25.72
CA THR A 741 -45.53 160.42 25.40
C THR A 741 -44.28 159.79 26.06
N GLU A 742 -44.42 158.68 26.81
CA GLU A 742 -44.66 157.30 26.34
C GLU A 742 -45.00 156.41 27.58
N LEU A 743 -45.84 155.35 27.58
CA LEU A 743 -46.34 154.46 26.51
C LEU A 743 -45.18 153.74 25.78
N THR A 744 -44.64 152.59 26.19
CA THR A 744 -45.28 151.35 26.70
C THR A 744 -44.14 150.39 27.14
N MET A 745 -44.17 149.71 28.30
CA MET A 745 -44.80 148.39 28.56
C MET A 745 -43.97 147.17 28.07
N VAL A 746 -44.17 145.99 28.66
CA VAL A 746 -43.54 144.67 28.33
C VAL A 746 -42.04 144.58 28.70
N LYS A 747 -41.55 143.77 29.65
CA LYS A 747 -42.12 142.71 30.54
C LYS A 747 -42.61 141.39 29.92
N ALA A 748 -41.71 140.38 29.86
CA ALA A 748 -41.94 138.90 30.01
C ALA A 748 -40.59 138.13 29.82
N GLU A 749 -40.06 137.13 30.59
CA GLU A 749 -40.37 136.33 31.83
C GLU A 749 -40.82 134.83 31.62
N LEU A 750 -40.39 133.75 32.36
CA LEU A 750 -39.07 133.03 32.50
C LEU A 750 -39.22 131.52 33.02
N ASP A 751 -38.17 130.65 32.95
CA ASP A 751 -37.95 129.27 33.56
C ASP A 751 -38.85 128.06 33.13
N GLY A 752 -38.67 126.74 33.45
CA GLY A 752 -37.76 125.82 34.23
C GLY A 752 -38.28 124.33 34.09
N ALA A 753 -38.07 123.23 34.86
CA ALA A 753 -37.02 122.53 35.69
C ALA A 753 -37.68 121.21 36.31
N TYR A 754 -37.13 120.05 36.78
CA TYR A 754 -35.86 119.26 36.74
C TYR A 754 -36.10 117.71 37.06
N GLY A 755 -35.25 116.93 37.80
CA GLY A 755 -35.36 115.43 38.05
C GLY A 755 -34.82 114.92 39.44
N THR A 756 -34.61 113.63 39.86
CA THR A 756 -34.68 112.22 39.30
C THR A 756 -34.31 111.10 40.36
N ARG A 757 -34.49 109.76 40.08
CA ARG A 757 -33.79 108.51 40.64
C ARG A 757 -34.40 107.60 41.80
N ALA A 758 -34.11 106.27 41.75
CA ALA A 758 -33.85 105.25 42.84
C ALA A 758 -34.93 104.35 43.58
N GLN A 759 -35.15 103.12 43.07
CA GLN A 759 -34.99 101.76 43.70
C GLN A 759 -35.37 101.42 45.19
N ARG A 760 -36.32 100.46 45.41
CA ARG A 760 -36.26 99.33 46.41
C ARG A 760 -37.47 98.34 46.39
N ALA A 761 -37.26 97.13 46.95
CA ALA A 761 -38.20 96.06 47.36
C ALA A 761 -38.82 95.10 46.30
N ALA A 762 -39.28 93.92 46.78
CA ALA A 762 -39.70 92.68 46.07
C ALA A 762 -38.54 91.86 45.44
N GLU A 763 -38.14 90.65 45.86
CA GLU A 763 -38.61 89.65 46.85
C GLU A 763 -39.61 88.58 46.36
N ALA A 764 -39.09 87.34 46.23
CA ALA A 764 -39.68 85.99 46.27
C ALA A 764 -41.03 85.61 45.58
N ALA A 765 -40.91 84.66 44.65
CA ALA A 765 -41.77 83.46 44.44
C ALA A 765 -43.26 83.60 44.04
N ALA A 766 -43.54 83.38 42.74
CA ALA A 766 -44.62 82.51 42.23
C ALA A 766 -44.48 82.36 40.70
N ASP A 767 -44.07 81.19 40.18
CA ASP A 767 -43.82 80.98 38.75
C ASP A 767 -44.89 80.04 38.12
N PRO A 768 -45.67 80.46 37.11
CA PRO A 768 -46.79 79.66 36.58
C PRO A 768 -46.43 78.37 35.82
N ALA A 769 -45.19 78.21 35.37
CA ALA A 769 -44.83 77.19 34.37
C ALA A 769 -45.13 75.74 34.79
N LEU A 770 -44.87 75.38 36.06
CA LEU A 770 -44.92 73.99 36.54
C LEU A 770 -46.33 73.36 36.61
N PHE A 771 -47.40 74.15 36.53
CA PHE A 771 -48.76 73.61 36.53
C PHE A 771 -49.21 73.07 35.17
N HIS A 772 -48.70 73.60 34.05
CA HIS A 772 -49.08 73.12 32.72
C HIS A 772 -48.50 71.74 32.39
N GLU A 773 -47.21 71.51 32.68
CA GLU A 773 -46.55 70.22 32.42
C GLU A 773 -47.18 69.07 33.21
N LEU A 774 -47.65 69.33 34.44
CA LEU A 774 -48.26 68.33 35.31
C LEU A 774 -49.59 67.80 34.75
N ASP A 775 -50.40 68.65 34.12
CA ASP A 775 -51.70 68.26 33.59
C ASP A 775 -51.59 67.65 32.17
N GLU A 776 -50.62 68.06 31.34
CA GLU A 776 -50.29 67.34 30.09
C GLU A 776 -49.79 65.90 30.37
N LEU A 777 -48.97 65.72 31.42
CA LEU A 777 -48.49 64.39 31.83
C LEU A 777 -49.61 63.52 32.43
N LYS A 778 -50.64 64.10 33.07
CA LYS A 778 -51.82 63.36 33.52
C LYS A 778 -52.72 62.94 32.35
N ALA A 779 -52.94 63.82 31.38
CA ALA A 779 -53.76 63.53 30.20
C ALA A 779 -53.23 62.28 29.45
N ARG A 780 -51.93 62.27 29.12
CA ARG A 780 -51.27 61.11 28.49
C ARG A 780 -51.33 59.83 29.32
N ASN A 781 -51.23 59.92 30.65
CA ASN A 781 -51.33 58.74 31.51
C ASN A 781 -52.75 58.15 31.54
N PHE A 782 -53.79 58.97 31.43
CA PHE A 782 -55.17 58.49 31.37
C PHE A 782 -55.46 57.81 30.03
N GLU A 783 -55.02 58.43 28.92
CA GLU A 783 -55.18 57.92 27.55
C GLU A 783 -54.46 56.57 27.37
N MET A 784 -53.20 56.45 27.79
CA MET A 784 -52.46 55.18 27.75
C MET A 784 -53.05 54.10 28.66
N ALA A 785 -53.70 54.47 29.79
CA ALA A 785 -54.34 53.50 30.66
C ALA A 785 -55.62 52.90 30.04
N GLU A 786 -56.36 53.69 29.26
CA GLU A 786 -57.59 53.26 28.60
C GLU A 786 -57.29 52.34 27.39
N GLU A 787 -56.26 52.64 26.60
CA GLU A 787 -55.77 51.77 25.52
C GLU A 787 -55.25 50.41 26.04
N LEU A 788 -54.49 50.41 27.14
CA LEU A 788 -53.99 49.19 27.78
C LEU A 788 -55.10 48.31 28.38
N ALA A 789 -56.23 48.91 28.78
CA ALA A 789 -57.41 48.17 29.22
C ALA A 789 -58.15 47.52 28.03
N ALA A 790 -58.38 48.29 26.96
CA ALA A 790 -59.09 47.82 25.77
C ALA A 790 -58.38 46.65 25.07
N LEU A 791 -57.06 46.73 24.91
CA LEU A 791 -56.26 45.69 24.26
C LEU A 791 -56.11 44.39 25.07
N LYS A 792 -56.43 44.40 26.37
CA LYS A 792 -56.26 43.24 27.27
C LYS A 792 -57.55 42.42 27.49
N ALA A 793 -58.72 42.98 27.16
CA ALA A 793 -60.03 42.34 27.41
C ALA A 793 -60.72 41.76 26.14
N GLY A 794 -60.25 42.10 24.93
CA GLY A 794 -60.98 41.84 23.69
C GLY A 794 -60.40 40.77 22.76
N LYS A 795 -60.55 39.47 23.08
CA LYS A 795 -60.37 38.39 22.06
C LYS A 795 -61.06 37.04 22.39
N PRO A 796 -62.32 36.82 21.96
CA PRO A 796 -62.87 35.47 21.88
C PRO A 796 -62.09 34.66 20.84
N GLY A 797 -61.83 33.38 21.12
CA GLY A 797 -60.93 32.51 20.35
C GLY A 797 -59.65 32.12 21.08
N SER A 798 -59.34 32.74 22.23
CA SER A 798 -58.18 32.35 23.05
C SER A 798 -58.28 30.93 23.62
N GLY A 799 -59.48 30.34 23.72
CA GLY A 799 -59.65 28.96 24.21
C GLY A 799 -59.07 27.94 23.24
N ASP A 800 -59.54 27.92 21.99
CA ASP A 800 -59.01 27.01 20.97
C ASP A 800 -57.54 27.29 20.64
N VAL A 801 -57.12 28.57 20.64
CA VAL A 801 -55.71 28.92 20.49
C VAL A 801 -54.86 28.43 21.66
N HIS A 802 -55.34 28.50 22.92
CA HIS A 802 -54.59 28.00 24.06
C HIS A 802 -54.56 26.47 24.12
N ASN A 803 -55.66 25.78 23.80
CA ASN A 803 -55.68 24.31 23.64
C ASN A 803 -54.78 23.84 22.49
N ARG A 804 -54.72 24.61 21.39
CA ARG A 804 -53.82 24.38 20.26
C ARG A 804 -52.37 24.66 20.64
N VAL A 805 -52.10 25.68 21.45
CA VAL A 805 -50.77 25.96 22.02
C VAL A 805 -50.35 24.86 22.99
N GLU A 806 -51.18 24.44 23.94
CA GLU A 806 -50.86 23.34 24.87
C GLU A 806 -50.63 22.01 24.13
N THR A 807 -51.40 21.76 23.06
CA THR A 807 -51.20 20.58 22.21
C THR A 807 -49.92 20.69 21.37
N LEU A 808 -49.62 21.86 20.81
CA LEU A 808 -48.34 22.13 20.14
C LEU A 808 -47.16 22.14 21.12
N GLU A 809 -47.33 22.50 22.39
CA GLU A 809 -46.31 22.42 23.44
C GLU A 809 -46.10 20.97 23.91
N ARG A 810 -47.12 20.13 23.78
CA ARG A 810 -47.03 18.67 23.98
C ARG A 810 -46.33 18.00 22.80
N GLU A 811 -46.78 18.26 21.58
CA GLU A 811 -46.14 17.78 20.34
C GLU A 811 -44.68 18.30 20.21
N LEU A 812 -44.41 19.54 20.61
CA LEU A 812 -43.05 20.11 20.65
C LEU A 812 -42.21 19.48 21.78
N ARG A 813 -42.81 19.07 22.89
CA ARG A 813 -42.09 18.36 23.96
C ARG A 813 -41.80 16.92 23.58
N GLU A 814 -42.78 16.20 23.04
CA GLU A 814 -42.61 14.84 22.52
C GLU A 814 -41.58 14.81 21.39
N THR A 815 -41.61 15.77 20.45
CA THR A 815 -40.55 15.88 19.44
C THR A 815 -39.20 16.34 20.01
N VAL A 816 -39.14 17.15 21.08
CA VAL A 816 -37.89 17.45 21.79
C VAL A 816 -37.36 16.23 22.54
N ASP A 817 -38.21 15.40 23.14
CA ASP A 817 -37.84 14.15 23.80
C ASP A 817 -37.34 13.11 22.76
N ASP A 818 -37.97 13.05 21.58
CA ASP A 818 -37.50 12.28 20.42
C ASP A 818 -36.17 12.84 19.87
N TYR A 819 -36.00 14.16 19.78
CA TYR A 819 -34.72 14.76 19.40
C TYR A 819 -33.65 14.52 20.46
N GLU A 820 -33.98 14.49 21.76
CA GLU A 820 -33.07 14.10 22.83
C GLU A 820 -32.72 12.61 22.73
N ALA A 821 -33.67 11.72 22.43
CA ALA A 821 -33.43 10.30 22.22
C ALA A 821 -32.54 10.06 20.99
N MET A 822 -32.84 10.72 19.86
CA MET A 822 -32.04 10.69 18.64
C MET A 822 -30.65 11.31 18.87
N THR A 823 -30.53 12.34 19.72
CA THR A 823 -29.24 12.93 20.09
C THR A 823 -28.44 12.01 21.01
N LYS A 824 -29.08 11.33 21.97
CA LYS A 824 -28.43 10.31 22.83
C LYS A 824 -27.95 9.13 21.99
N ALA A 825 -28.79 8.60 21.11
CA ALA A 825 -28.42 7.56 20.15
C ALA A 825 -27.32 8.03 19.20
N SER A 826 -27.36 9.28 18.70
CA SER A 826 -26.29 9.86 17.87
C SER A 826 -24.98 10.01 18.64
N ILE A 827 -25.01 10.36 19.92
CA ILE A 827 -23.83 10.39 20.80
C ILE A 827 -23.33 8.98 21.13
N GLU A 828 -24.21 7.97 21.18
CA GLU A 828 -23.82 6.57 21.38
C GLU A 828 -23.21 5.98 20.11
N PHE A 829 -23.79 6.23 18.94
CA PHE A 829 -23.19 5.91 17.65
C PHE A 829 -21.89 6.68 17.41
N GLU A 830 -21.77 7.95 17.82
CA GLU A 830 -20.52 8.70 17.71
C GLU A 830 -19.46 8.14 18.68
N LYS A 831 -19.83 7.66 19.88
CA LYS A 831 -18.90 6.94 20.78
C LYS A 831 -18.50 5.56 20.26
N GLU A 832 -19.40 4.84 19.60
CA GLU A 832 -19.07 3.58 18.95
C GLU A 832 -18.20 3.82 17.73
N ARG A 833 -18.46 4.88 16.97
CA ARG A 833 -17.60 5.38 15.91
C ARG A 833 -16.25 5.85 16.45
N GLU A 834 -16.16 6.55 17.58
CA GLU A 834 -14.88 6.89 18.25
C GLU A 834 -14.11 5.63 18.67
N ARG A 835 -14.79 4.56 19.11
CA ARG A 835 -14.16 3.25 19.38
C ARG A 835 -13.69 2.56 18.10
N PHE A 836 -14.48 2.61 17.03
CA PHE A 836 -14.07 2.05 15.74
C PHE A 836 -12.96 2.87 15.08
N GLU A 837 -12.99 4.20 15.19
CA GLU A 837 -11.95 5.11 14.71
C GLU A 837 -10.68 4.94 15.53
N SER A 838 -10.72 4.87 16.87
CA SER A 838 -9.52 4.55 17.67
C SER A 838 -9.01 3.12 17.47
N MET A 839 -9.87 2.15 17.16
CA MET A 839 -9.43 0.81 16.75
C MET A 839 -8.79 0.82 15.36
N ILE A 840 -9.41 1.50 14.39
CA ILE A 840 -8.90 1.69 13.02
C ILE A 840 -7.59 2.47 13.06
N ASP A 841 -7.47 3.48 13.92
CA ASP A 841 -6.26 4.26 14.10
C ASP A 841 -5.19 3.44 14.84
N SER A 842 -5.53 2.60 15.83
CA SER A 842 -4.56 1.64 16.39
C SER A 842 -4.09 0.59 15.37
N LEU A 843 -4.95 0.23 14.40
CA LEU A 843 -4.62 -0.65 13.29
C LEU A 843 -3.85 0.09 12.19
N ARG A 844 -4.11 1.37 11.95
CA ARG A 844 -3.35 2.24 11.05
C ARG A 844 -1.98 2.56 11.63
N ASP A 845 -1.88 2.86 12.92
CA ASP A 845 -0.62 3.01 13.65
C ASP A 845 0.16 1.71 13.60
N ARG A 846 -0.50 0.55 13.75
CA ARG A 846 0.16 -0.76 13.60
C ARG A 846 0.54 -1.06 12.15
N CYS A 847 -0.25 -0.64 11.17
CA CYS A 847 0.09 -0.78 9.75
C CYS A 847 1.19 0.21 9.34
N GLU A 848 1.20 1.45 9.82
CA GLU A 848 2.27 2.43 9.63
C GLU A 848 3.52 1.97 10.40
N GLN A 849 3.42 1.33 11.57
CA GLN A 849 4.55 0.69 12.25
C GLN A 849 5.09 -0.50 11.45
N LEU A 850 4.22 -1.37 10.92
CA LEU A 850 4.65 -2.50 10.07
C LEU A 850 5.18 -2.02 8.72
N GLU A 851 4.65 -0.94 8.16
CA GLU A 851 5.14 -0.29 6.94
C GLU A 851 6.41 0.53 7.20
N THR A 852 6.59 1.17 8.36
CA THR A 852 7.86 1.79 8.72
C THR A 852 8.89 0.72 9.00
N GLN A 853 8.59 -0.34 9.77
CA GLN A 853 9.49 -1.48 9.93
C GLN A 853 9.83 -2.14 8.59
N LEU A 854 8.87 -2.31 7.68
CA LEU A 854 9.11 -2.91 6.35
C LEU A 854 9.83 -1.94 5.40
N ASN A 855 9.65 -0.62 5.55
CA ASN A 855 10.41 0.39 4.81
C ASN A 855 11.77 0.70 5.45
N GLU A 856 11.95 0.48 6.75
CA GLU A 856 13.21 0.56 7.50
C GLU A 856 14.03 -0.69 7.26
N GLU A 857 13.42 -1.87 7.15
CA GLU A 857 14.02 -3.04 6.54
C GLU A 857 14.40 -2.74 5.09
N ARG A 858 13.50 -2.29 4.21
CA ARG A 858 13.89 -1.96 2.83
C ARG A 858 14.99 -0.89 2.75
N ILE A 859 15.00 0.10 3.64
CA ILE A 859 16.04 1.14 3.73
C ILE A 859 17.31 0.60 4.41
N SER A 860 17.22 -0.44 5.23
CA SER A 860 18.36 -1.19 5.80
C SER A 860 18.97 -2.11 4.73
N TRP A 861 18.18 -2.76 3.89
CA TRP A 861 18.64 -3.54 2.73
C TRP A 861 19.21 -2.64 1.63
N MET A 862 18.57 -1.51 1.30
CA MET A 862 19.17 -0.49 0.41
C MET A 862 20.37 0.22 1.07
N GLY A 863 20.34 0.39 2.39
CA GLY A 863 21.36 1.07 3.17
C GLY A 863 22.61 0.23 3.36
N ALA A 864 22.48 -1.07 3.63
CA ALA A 864 23.58 -2.03 3.67
C ALA A 864 24.21 -2.17 2.28
N ASN A 865 23.39 -2.32 1.23
CA ASN A 865 23.87 -2.40 -0.15
C ASN A 865 24.58 -1.11 -0.62
N ASN A 866 24.20 0.07 -0.10
CA ASN A 866 24.90 1.34 -0.40
C ASN A 866 26.00 1.70 0.63
N SER A 867 26.04 1.08 1.81
CA SER A 867 27.07 1.26 2.83
C SER A 867 28.30 0.36 2.58
N ALA A 868 28.10 -0.76 1.87
CA ALA A 868 29.16 -1.61 1.33
C ALA A 868 30.09 -0.92 0.29
N SER A 869 30.03 0.41 0.13
CA SER A 869 30.84 1.17 -0.82
C SER A 869 31.18 2.61 -0.42
N SER A 870 31.38 2.92 0.87
CA SER A 870 32.36 3.95 1.28
C SER A 870 32.75 3.84 2.75
N MET A 871 34.04 3.64 3.05
CA MET A 871 34.56 3.65 4.42
C MET A 871 35.59 4.78 4.59
N GLY A 872 35.28 5.72 5.49
CA GLY A 872 36.24 6.68 6.08
C GLY A 872 36.35 8.05 5.41
N ARG A 873 35.96 9.11 6.15
CA ARG A 873 36.88 10.12 6.73
C ARG A 873 36.13 11.11 7.64
N ASP A 874 36.82 11.64 8.65
CA ASP A 874 36.29 12.59 9.66
C ASP A 874 36.07 14.02 9.11
N GLY A 875 35.15 14.76 9.73
CA GLY A 875 35.05 16.23 9.60
C GLY A 875 33.64 16.77 9.92
N PRO A 876 33.48 17.78 10.81
CA PRO A 876 32.16 18.24 11.24
C PRO A 876 31.59 19.40 10.39
N TYR A 877 30.25 19.54 10.48
CA TYR A 877 29.36 20.58 9.94
C TYR A 877 28.91 20.50 8.47
N GLU A 878 27.59 20.74 8.33
CA GLU A 878 26.89 21.31 7.16
C GLU A 878 26.92 20.56 5.81
N THR A 879 26.19 19.44 5.76
CA THR A 879 24.96 19.48 4.94
C THR A 879 23.76 19.07 5.78
N THR A 880 22.62 19.73 5.55
CA THR A 880 21.36 19.44 6.25
C THR A 880 20.93 18.01 5.93
N SER A 881 21.19 17.08 6.86
CA SER A 881 21.01 15.65 6.64
C SER A 881 19.66 15.35 5.99
N THR A 882 19.62 14.45 5.01
CA THR A 882 18.36 14.01 4.40
C THR A 882 17.43 13.36 5.43
N MET A 883 17.97 12.87 6.55
CA MET A 883 17.21 12.41 7.71
C MET A 883 16.60 13.57 8.51
N VAL A 884 17.34 14.68 8.69
CA VAL A 884 16.80 15.93 9.27
C VAL A 884 15.79 16.58 8.33
N LEU A 885 16.01 16.61 7.01
CA LEU A 885 15.01 17.08 6.04
C LEU A 885 13.80 16.13 5.96
N LYS A 886 13.97 14.81 6.13
CA LYS A 886 12.87 13.82 6.24
C LYS A 886 12.12 13.96 7.57
N ASN A 887 12.79 14.31 8.66
CA ASN A 887 12.17 14.51 9.97
C ASN A 887 11.53 15.90 10.09
N GLU A 888 12.10 16.95 9.51
CA GLU A 888 11.47 18.26 9.31
C GLU A 888 10.39 18.23 8.22
N PHE A 889 10.43 17.33 7.24
CA PHE A 889 9.31 17.10 6.32
C PHE A 889 8.21 16.24 6.95
N LYS A 890 8.54 15.20 7.74
CA LYS A 890 7.54 14.48 8.57
C LYS A 890 6.92 15.42 9.61
N LYS A 891 7.71 16.32 10.21
CA LYS A 891 7.26 17.35 11.14
C LYS A 891 6.43 18.41 10.42
N MET A 892 6.91 19.02 9.34
CA MET A 892 6.11 19.92 8.48
C MET A 892 4.82 19.26 7.99
N MET A 893 4.82 17.98 7.59
CA MET A 893 3.59 17.29 7.19
C MET A 893 2.67 17.00 8.37
N ARG A 894 3.20 16.70 9.57
CA ARG A 894 2.39 16.61 10.81
C ARG A 894 1.85 17.97 11.25
N ASP A 895 2.66 19.01 11.18
CA ASP A 895 2.35 20.39 11.58
C ASP A 895 1.40 21.04 10.57
N THR A 896 1.56 20.82 9.26
CA THR A 896 0.61 21.22 8.21
C THR A 896 -0.67 20.37 8.24
N ARG A 897 -0.64 19.08 8.65
CA ARG A 897 -1.89 18.33 8.92
C ARG A 897 -2.58 18.86 10.18
N ALA A 898 -1.85 19.16 11.24
CA ALA A 898 -2.38 19.73 12.48
C ALA A 898 -2.87 21.17 12.27
N GLU A 899 -2.18 21.97 11.47
CA GLU A 899 -2.55 23.33 11.09
C GLU A 899 -3.71 23.33 10.11
N ASN A 900 -3.74 22.47 9.08
CA ASN A 900 -4.93 22.29 8.25
C ASN A 900 -6.12 21.77 9.06
N MET A 901 -5.93 20.91 10.05
CA MET A 901 -7.00 20.49 10.95
C MET A 901 -7.39 21.58 11.96
N LYS A 902 -6.48 22.48 12.34
CA LYS A 902 -6.74 23.66 13.18
C LYS A 902 -7.42 24.77 12.37
N ILE A 903 -7.08 24.94 11.10
CA ILE A 903 -7.74 25.81 10.12
C ILE A 903 -9.11 25.23 9.82
N LEU A 904 -9.27 23.92 9.61
CA LEU A 904 -10.57 23.29 9.41
C LEU A 904 -11.45 23.39 10.66
N LYS A 905 -10.89 23.23 11.87
CA LYS A 905 -11.62 23.47 13.13
C LYS A 905 -11.96 24.95 13.32
N ALA A 906 -11.05 25.87 12.98
CA ALA A 906 -11.31 27.31 13.00
C ALA A 906 -12.33 27.71 11.92
N GLU A 907 -12.34 27.09 10.76
CA GLU A 907 -13.32 27.31 9.69
C GLU A 907 -14.65 26.67 10.05
N GLN A 908 -14.69 25.54 10.75
CA GLN A 908 -15.91 24.98 11.32
C GLN A 908 -16.44 25.83 12.48
N GLU A 909 -15.57 26.46 13.27
CA GLU A 909 -15.96 27.44 14.28
C GLU A 909 -16.42 28.76 13.66
N GLU A 910 -15.76 29.29 12.64
CA GLU A 910 -16.19 30.47 11.91
C GLU A 910 -17.45 30.18 11.08
N ARG A 911 -17.62 28.99 10.52
CA ARG A 911 -18.91 28.53 9.95
C ARG A 911 -19.97 28.45 11.04
N ARG A 912 -19.69 27.92 12.24
CA ARG A 912 -20.64 27.92 13.37
C ARG A 912 -20.96 29.34 13.87
N LYS A 913 -19.98 30.27 13.88
CA LYS A 913 -20.18 31.68 14.23
C LYS A 913 -20.95 32.40 13.14
N LEU A 914 -20.66 32.17 11.86
CA LEU A 914 -21.38 32.70 10.71
C LEU A 914 -22.77 32.07 10.57
N GLU A 915 -22.99 30.83 10.96
CA GLU A 915 -24.32 30.21 11.07
C GLU A 915 -25.09 30.74 12.28
N ALA A 916 -24.44 31.03 13.40
CA ALA A 916 -25.05 31.71 14.53
C ALA A 916 -25.40 33.17 14.19
N ILE A 917 -24.52 33.88 13.47
CA ILE A 917 -24.73 35.22 12.96
C ILE A 917 -25.76 35.21 11.83
N LEU A 918 -25.82 34.20 10.95
CA LEU A 918 -26.88 34.05 9.95
C LEU A 918 -28.20 33.61 10.57
N ARG A 919 -28.21 32.81 11.65
CA ARG A 919 -29.42 32.54 12.43
C ARG A 919 -29.90 33.79 13.15
N ASN A 920 -29.00 34.60 13.71
CA ASN A 920 -29.35 35.86 14.35
C ASN A 920 -29.78 36.92 13.33
N LEU A 921 -29.07 37.11 12.22
CA LEU A 921 -29.47 37.96 11.10
C LEU A 921 -30.75 37.47 10.44
N LYS A 922 -31.02 36.17 10.33
CA LYS A 922 -32.31 35.63 9.84
C LYS A 922 -33.44 35.81 10.86
N ARG A 923 -33.12 35.87 12.15
CA ARG A 923 -34.05 36.20 13.26
C ARG A 923 -34.32 37.71 13.34
N GLU A 924 -33.32 38.55 13.11
CA GLU A 924 -33.44 40.01 12.98
C GLU A 924 -34.11 40.40 11.67
N GLN A 925 -33.78 39.74 10.56
CA GLN A 925 -34.45 39.89 9.27
C GLN A 925 -35.88 39.34 9.32
N ALA A 926 -36.19 38.36 10.18
CA ALA A 926 -37.59 38.02 10.49
C ALA A 926 -38.26 39.16 11.29
N ASN A 927 -37.59 39.76 12.28
CA ASN A 927 -38.09 40.91 13.04
C ASN A 927 -38.23 42.20 12.21
N LEU A 928 -37.44 42.36 11.13
CA LEU A 928 -37.45 43.50 10.21
C LEU A 928 -38.36 43.27 9.00
N SER A 929 -38.39 42.07 8.42
CA SER A 929 -39.37 41.66 7.39
C SER A 929 -40.78 41.62 7.95
N GLY A 930 -40.93 41.27 9.25
CA GLY A 930 -42.15 41.49 10.03
C GLY A 930 -42.56 42.96 10.18
N LYS A 931 -41.77 43.92 9.66
CA LYS A 931 -42.05 45.36 9.65
C LYS A 931 -41.99 46.01 8.26
N SER A 932 -41.71 45.27 7.18
CA SER A 932 -41.65 45.83 5.81
C SER A 932 -42.54 45.11 4.79
N ASN A 933 -43.72 44.64 5.20
CA ASN A 933 -44.83 44.44 4.27
C ASN A 933 -46.16 45.07 4.75
N ILE A 934 -46.07 46.08 5.62
CA ILE A 934 -47.14 47.05 5.86
C ILE A 934 -46.67 48.40 5.31
N SER A 935 -46.88 48.63 4.01
CA SER A 935 -47.28 49.93 3.42
C SER A 935 -47.16 49.97 1.89
N ARG A 936 -48.12 49.36 1.17
CA ARG A 936 -48.93 50.10 0.17
C ARG A 936 -50.15 49.31 -0.33
N THR A 937 -51.30 49.79 0.13
CA THR A 937 -52.68 49.58 -0.35
C THR A 937 -52.87 49.57 -1.88
N VAL A 938 -53.89 48.86 -2.39
CA VAL A 938 -55.04 49.45 -3.12
C VAL A 938 -56.14 48.41 -3.45
N THR A 939 -57.37 48.67 -2.94
CA THR A 939 -58.75 48.26 -3.35
C THR A 939 -59.08 46.91 -4.02
N ALA A 940 -60.02 46.16 -3.39
CA ALA A 940 -61.25 45.54 -3.94
C ALA A 940 -61.68 44.34 -3.04
N SER A 941 -62.88 44.25 -2.47
CA SER A 941 -64.06 45.15 -2.48
C SER A 941 -64.76 45.13 -1.12
#